data_AF-A0A9P8E213-F1
#
_entry.id   AF-A0A9P8E213-F1
#
_cell.length_a   1.000
_cell.length_b   1.000
_cell.length_c   1.000
_cell.angle_alpha   90.00
_cell.angle_beta   90.00
_cell.angle_gamma   90.00
#
_symmetry.space_group_name_H-M   'P 1'
#
loop_
_entity.id
_entity.type
_entity.pdbx_description
1 polymer ?
#
loop_
_entity_poly.entity_id
_entity_poly.type
_entity_poly.pdbx_seq_one_letter_code
_entity_poly.pdbx_strand_id
1 'polypeptide(L)'
;MKEQPVHHIVMHDLAEQSEADLNFLNLPPFPEDVPTAPLLRISLSKLNQVDPEEIDKLWKACCELGFFYLDLRGASDSHKSHPMSSVSNARTESVRQEVSRADSATGDDEHSAQVKNDNIGKFEVDVNGEQLLQDAEDLFRVGKSVFDMPVEEKVKYDLKDQGSYFGYKGYGQGVIDAKGTKDRNEFYNVSKDDILGLSEPLPAPKLLDPHRGLLRSFMQHSHAIVDLLLSLLNNQLGLPQDKLTSLHRLGSVSGDQVRWVHAPPQPMDDRRTALGEHTDFGSVTVLFNRLGGLQVLPPNSNEWCYVKPLQGHAVINLGDAMVKFSAGILRSNVHRVINPPAQQAEHTRMSLVYFARPADDVLLKALNGSTMIDEKRRQSPDEAEEQEITSKEWILRRALGRRQGGDWTKSGGTESFPIIGSVPDVPDKNSFLKFHEWGQQYGPIYQTNLAGQNHVWITRDRVAQDLLGKRAANNSERPFIPSLQADNRDSGHYLPLMSRNELWTRQRKFAKQIMDKSSANSFYHYPELESIRLLFELMTDPSRYNHALESFISRVTCRLGWGSAAPSDELKQRARELLIGVSPNGALTNKLGFLKKLPEAVVPAKAWEFRRYRTESRFFTILQNEVREKLKSKTAPESWMRHFLENKAATGFASDLEGAYAVGMHGIAGALTIAAPMQSFCLAMCHYPQYQPILHEEIDKVCGDRLPTLSDMPNMPVLRAFIRETMRWRPPVPTGIPHESVKDDIYEGYFIPAGSVMHPLEWSISRDPEMFPNPDEFNPMRWLETKYPTYQEPLSRYPTITQYSQFGYGRRICAGMGVAEADLFVGIGSLAWMFSLSASDPQTEEAALLPKEPVPSSLPVHKEDEVPVMAPTGIQTPPSETEIEDQLDEHFSEKMLPMDTCRLSRKKTVKRPKPLARAKTVTYKLRLPGSSLPGQFPAFFEQHTGPDTPPSSPKARTAMAGTSDMPAVNNMFNSTADEKDSKPDPTLEYSSLLIAKPLPFKFNMKIRDKKKAEHVAREWMFYKMDGEFEDSRCYWEGGNAGNKQYGWGEVHK
;
A
#
# COMPACT_ATOMS: atom_id res chain seq x y z
N MET A 1 -21.22 27.26 26.95
CA MET A 1 -21.40 28.72 27.06
C MET A 1 -20.05 29.40 27.19
N LYS A 2 -19.60 30.00 26.09
CA LYS A 2 -18.83 31.25 26.00
C LYS A 2 -18.69 31.53 24.49
N GLU A 3 -19.61 32.32 23.98
CA GLU A 3 -19.66 32.80 22.59
C GLU A 3 -18.51 33.77 22.35
N GLN A 4 -17.84 33.64 21.20
CA GLN A 4 -17.02 34.70 20.61
C GLN A 4 -17.74 35.21 19.35
N PRO A 5 -17.72 36.51 19.06
CA PRO A 5 -18.63 37.11 18.10
C PRO A 5 -18.17 36.86 16.65
N VAL A 6 -19.14 36.52 15.81
CA VAL A 6 -19.02 36.49 14.36
C VAL A 6 -18.88 37.94 13.87
N HIS A 7 -17.74 38.26 13.24
CA HIS A 7 -17.57 39.54 12.57
C HIS A 7 -18.54 39.62 11.37
N HIS A 8 -19.54 40.48 11.48
CA HIS A 8 -20.31 40.99 10.34
C HIS A 8 -19.36 41.74 9.41
N ILE A 9 -19.08 41.17 8.23
CA ILE A 9 -18.50 41.93 7.12
C ILE A 9 -19.62 42.80 6.55
N VAL A 10 -19.45 44.11 6.69
CA VAL A 10 -20.35 45.13 6.16
C VAL A 10 -20.28 45.09 4.64
N MET A 11 -21.32 44.54 4.00
CA MET A 11 -21.58 44.57 2.55
C MET A 11 -22.48 45.78 2.23
N HIS A 12 -22.01 46.98 2.52
CA HIS A 12 -22.65 48.22 2.08
C HIS A 12 -21.54 49.07 1.46
N ASP A 13 -21.51 49.14 0.12
CA ASP A 13 -20.94 50.23 -0.71
C ASP A 13 -20.48 49.80 -2.14
N LEU A 14 -20.97 48.70 -2.72
CA LEU A 14 -20.66 48.31 -4.11
C LEU A 14 -21.85 48.31 -5.09
N ALA A 15 -22.97 48.96 -4.74
CA ALA A 15 -24.23 48.88 -5.48
C ALA A 15 -24.35 49.80 -6.72
N GLU A 16 -23.25 50.33 -7.28
CA GLU A 16 -23.29 51.28 -8.43
C GLU A 16 -22.49 50.83 -9.68
N GLN A 17 -22.19 49.55 -9.88
CA GLN A 17 -21.60 49.07 -11.15
C GLN A 17 -22.69 48.50 -12.08
N SER A 18 -22.95 49.26 -13.15
CA SER A 18 -24.11 49.18 -14.05
C SER A 18 -24.01 48.07 -15.12
N GLU A 19 -25.06 47.88 -15.93
CA GLU A 19 -25.19 46.92 -17.05
C GLU A 19 -23.99 46.83 -18.03
N ALA A 20 -23.05 47.77 -17.96
CA ALA A 20 -21.84 47.80 -18.77
C ALA A 20 -20.95 46.55 -18.61
N ASP A 21 -20.86 45.93 -17.42
CA ASP A 21 -19.96 44.80 -17.13
C ASP A 21 -20.38 43.46 -17.75
N LEU A 22 -21.60 43.33 -18.29
CA LEU A 22 -22.05 42.09 -18.92
C LEU A 22 -21.64 41.96 -20.39
N ASN A 23 -21.29 43.07 -21.04
CA ASN A 23 -20.95 43.07 -22.45
C ASN A 23 -19.44 42.80 -22.63
N PHE A 24 -19.06 41.79 -23.42
CA PHE A 24 -17.65 41.40 -23.64
C PHE A 24 -16.75 42.58 -24.02
N LEU A 25 -17.30 43.58 -24.71
CA LEU A 25 -16.59 44.74 -25.24
C LEU A 25 -16.20 45.79 -24.18
N ASN A 26 -16.84 45.76 -23.01
CA ASN A 26 -16.60 46.75 -21.95
C ASN A 26 -15.68 46.21 -20.83
N LEU A 27 -15.28 44.94 -20.91
CA LEU A 27 -14.41 44.30 -19.94
C LEU A 27 -12.92 44.59 -20.25
N PRO A 28 -12.04 44.71 -19.24
CA PRO A 28 -10.62 44.89 -19.49
C PRO A 28 -10.05 43.68 -20.25
N PRO A 29 -9.07 43.92 -21.16
CA PRO A 29 -8.51 42.85 -21.98
C PRO A 29 -7.82 41.81 -21.12
N PHE A 30 -7.83 40.56 -21.58
CA PHE A 30 -7.07 39.50 -20.93
C PHE A 30 -5.56 39.76 -21.10
N PRO A 31 -4.76 39.75 -20.02
CA PRO A 31 -3.35 40.11 -20.06
C PRO A 31 -2.53 39.15 -20.95
N GLU A 32 -1.53 39.70 -21.65
CA GLU A 32 -0.67 38.92 -22.56
C GLU A 32 0.50 38.23 -21.85
N ASP A 33 0.84 38.67 -20.64
CA ASP A 33 1.99 38.24 -19.85
C ASP A 33 1.69 37.09 -18.86
N VAL A 34 0.48 36.53 -18.89
CA VAL A 34 0.10 35.38 -18.05
C VAL A 34 0.14 34.07 -18.82
N PRO A 35 0.66 32.97 -18.23
CA PRO A 35 0.66 31.66 -18.89
C PRO A 35 -0.75 31.17 -19.22
N THR A 36 -0.98 30.81 -20.48
CA THR A 36 -2.25 30.26 -20.96
C THR A 36 -2.11 28.81 -21.40
N ALA A 37 -3.13 28.00 -21.15
CA ALA A 37 -3.14 26.61 -21.56
C ALA A 37 -3.20 26.50 -23.10
N PRO A 38 -2.46 25.56 -23.71
CA PRO A 38 -2.41 25.39 -25.17
C PRO A 38 -3.66 24.67 -25.70
N LEU A 39 -4.85 25.22 -25.44
CA LEU A 39 -6.10 24.62 -25.90
C LEU A 39 -6.21 24.71 -27.43
N LEU A 40 -6.52 23.58 -28.07
CA LEU A 40 -6.84 23.55 -29.49
C LEU A 40 -8.14 24.30 -29.77
N ARG A 41 -8.22 24.95 -30.93
CA ARG A 41 -9.45 25.58 -31.44
C ARG A 41 -10.03 24.68 -32.52
N ILE A 42 -11.31 24.36 -32.36
CA ILE A 42 -12.05 23.41 -33.18
C ILE A 42 -13.27 24.12 -33.74
N SER A 43 -13.49 24.04 -35.05
CA SER A 43 -14.59 24.70 -35.75
C SER A 43 -15.84 23.82 -35.78
N LEU A 44 -16.95 24.31 -35.20
CA LEU A 44 -18.23 23.60 -35.25
C LEU A 44 -18.72 23.42 -36.69
N SER A 45 -18.56 24.44 -37.55
CA SER A 45 -19.01 24.35 -38.95
C SER A 45 -18.28 23.27 -39.74
N LYS A 46 -16.99 23.04 -39.44
CA LYS A 46 -16.21 21.95 -40.03
C LYS A 46 -16.56 20.59 -39.44
N LEU A 47 -16.84 20.51 -38.14
CA LEU A 47 -17.33 19.27 -37.52
C LEU A 47 -18.69 18.86 -38.10
N ASN A 48 -19.61 19.81 -38.33
CA ASN A 48 -20.90 19.54 -39.00
C ASN A 48 -20.71 19.00 -40.43
N GLN A 49 -19.62 19.38 -41.10
CA GLN A 49 -19.24 18.88 -42.43
C GLN A 49 -18.44 17.57 -42.37
N VAL A 50 -18.20 17.03 -41.17
CA VAL A 50 -17.41 15.82 -40.92
C VAL A 50 -15.98 15.93 -41.51
N ASP A 51 -15.39 17.14 -41.40
CA ASP A 51 -14.03 17.40 -41.87
C ASP A 51 -13.01 16.51 -41.14
N PRO A 52 -12.26 15.64 -41.84
CA PRO A 52 -11.36 14.68 -41.20
C PRO A 52 -10.24 15.32 -40.37
N GLU A 53 -9.68 16.45 -40.83
CA GLU A 53 -8.60 17.14 -40.11
C GLU A 53 -9.12 17.77 -38.81
N GLU A 54 -10.33 18.32 -38.83
CA GLU A 54 -10.93 18.90 -37.64
C GLU A 54 -11.35 17.84 -36.63
N ILE A 55 -11.78 16.66 -37.09
CA ILE A 55 -12.06 15.49 -36.23
C ILE A 55 -10.78 14.97 -35.59
N ASP A 56 -9.66 14.93 -36.30
CA ASP A 56 -8.36 14.54 -35.72
C ASP A 56 -7.91 15.52 -34.62
N LYS A 57 -8.10 16.83 -34.83
CA LYS A 57 -7.87 17.83 -33.78
C LYS A 57 -8.77 17.62 -32.55
N LEU A 58 -10.04 17.27 -32.77
CA LEU A 58 -10.97 16.92 -31.69
C LEU A 58 -10.48 15.70 -30.91
N TRP A 59 -10.12 14.64 -31.62
CA TRP A 59 -9.58 13.42 -31.02
C TRP A 59 -8.34 13.73 -30.18
N LYS A 60 -7.38 14.45 -30.75
CA LYS A 60 -6.16 14.87 -30.06
C LYS A 60 -6.44 15.69 -28.81
N ALA A 61 -7.32 16.69 -28.90
CA ALA A 61 -7.69 17.51 -27.75
C ALA A 61 -8.26 16.66 -26.60
N CYS A 62 -9.15 15.72 -26.93
CA CYS A 62 -9.82 14.84 -25.97
C CYS A 62 -8.88 13.81 -25.33
N CYS A 63 -7.89 13.30 -26.08
CA CYS A 63 -6.92 12.31 -25.60
C CYS A 63 -5.74 12.93 -24.83
N GLU A 64 -5.31 14.14 -25.20
CA GLU A 64 -4.14 14.78 -24.59
C GLU A 64 -4.51 15.65 -23.39
N LEU A 65 -5.51 16.53 -23.54
CA LEU A 65 -5.77 17.58 -22.55
C LEU A 65 -7.18 17.54 -21.95
N GLY A 66 -8.15 16.91 -22.62
CA GLY A 66 -9.55 16.89 -22.19
C GLY A 66 -10.25 18.25 -22.26
N PHE A 67 -9.58 19.30 -22.76
CA PHE A 67 -10.08 20.67 -22.89
C PHE A 67 -9.80 21.23 -24.29
N PHE A 68 -10.75 21.97 -24.86
CA PHE A 68 -10.57 22.69 -26.12
C PHE A 68 -11.55 23.87 -26.26
N TYR A 69 -11.28 24.77 -27.21
CA TYR A 69 -12.24 25.78 -27.65
C TYR A 69 -13.04 25.25 -28.83
N LEU A 70 -14.37 25.38 -28.77
CA LEU A 70 -15.26 25.16 -29.90
C LEU A 70 -15.72 26.50 -30.46
N ASP A 71 -15.33 26.83 -31.68
CA ASP A 71 -15.77 28.01 -32.42
C ASP A 71 -17.19 27.78 -32.95
N LEU A 72 -18.14 28.58 -32.48
CA LEU A 72 -19.56 28.41 -32.76
C LEU A 72 -20.05 29.26 -33.95
N ARG A 73 -19.14 30.02 -34.59
CA ARG A 73 -19.48 30.98 -35.66
C ARG A 73 -19.57 30.29 -37.04
N GLY A 74 -20.41 30.82 -37.93
CA GLY A 74 -20.49 30.37 -39.31
C GLY A 74 -21.12 28.98 -39.49
N ALA A 75 -21.88 28.50 -38.50
CA ALA A 75 -22.62 27.25 -38.57
C ALA A 75 -23.96 27.36 -39.32
N SER A 76 -24.42 28.57 -39.68
CA SER A 76 -25.79 28.83 -40.17
C SER A 76 -25.97 28.80 -41.71
N ASP A 77 -24.92 28.65 -42.52
CA ASP A 77 -24.99 28.80 -43.99
C ASP A 77 -25.45 27.55 -44.78
N SER A 78 -25.89 26.47 -44.13
CA SER A 78 -26.28 25.21 -44.80
C SER A 78 -27.66 25.22 -45.48
N HIS A 79 -28.51 26.24 -45.29
CA HIS A 79 -29.87 26.28 -45.85
C HIS A 79 -30.14 27.42 -46.84
N LYS A 80 -29.71 27.22 -48.10
CA LYS A 80 -30.41 27.79 -49.27
C LYS A 80 -30.59 26.73 -50.37
N SER A 81 -31.54 25.81 -50.18
CA SER A 81 -32.40 25.34 -51.28
C SER A 81 -33.53 24.41 -50.80
N HIS A 82 -34.74 24.81 -51.19
CA HIS A 82 -36.00 24.06 -51.34
C HIS A 82 -36.99 24.00 -50.16
N PRO A 83 -38.30 24.19 -50.43
CA PRO A 83 -39.29 24.55 -49.43
C PRO A 83 -39.91 23.32 -48.77
N MET A 84 -40.25 23.46 -47.48
CA MET A 84 -41.03 22.50 -46.69
C MET A 84 -42.37 22.16 -47.35
N SER A 85 -42.64 20.86 -47.50
CA SER A 85 -44.01 20.34 -47.54
C SER A 85 -44.34 19.67 -46.20
N SER A 86 -45.52 20.02 -45.71
CA SER A 86 -46.13 19.59 -44.45
C SER A 86 -46.36 18.08 -44.36
N VAL A 87 -45.97 17.45 -43.24
CA VAL A 87 -46.61 16.19 -42.80
C VAL A 87 -46.84 16.19 -41.29
N SER A 88 -48.10 15.97 -40.96
CA SER A 88 -48.73 15.83 -39.66
C SER A 88 -48.41 14.51 -38.94
N ASN A 89 -48.45 14.57 -37.61
CA ASN A 89 -48.59 13.46 -36.65
C ASN A 89 -49.37 12.24 -37.16
N ALA A 90 -48.83 11.03 -36.98
CA ALA A 90 -49.58 9.86 -36.48
C ALA A 90 -48.69 8.61 -36.27
N ARG A 91 -49.00 7.90 -35.17
CA ARG A 91 -48.85 6.45 -34.89
C ARG A 91 -47.55 5.92 -34.28
N THR A 92 -47.59 5.94 -32.95
CA THR A 92 -47.45 4.78 -32.05
C THR A 92 -47.93 3.42 -32.60
N GLU A 93 -47.31 2.35 -32.06
CA GLU A 93 -47.68 0.91 -32.08
C GLU A 93 -47.27 0.07 -33.31
N SER A 94 -46.22 -0.74 -33.16
CA SER A 94 -46.37 -2.21 -33.08
C SER A 94 -45.02 -2.91 -32.88
N VAL A 95 -44.96 -3.70 -31.80
CA VAL A 95 -43.92 -4.67 -31.46
C VAL A 95 -44.39 -6.05 -31.95
N ARG A 96 -43.57 -6.78 -32.74
CA ARG A 96 -43.37 -8.27 -32.77
C ARG A 96 -43.12 -8.84 -34.17
N GLN A 97 -42.20 -9.82 -34.19
CA GLN A 97 -41.96 -10.86 -35.21
C GLN A 97 -41.37 -10.33 -36.53
N GLU A 98 -40.29 -10.87 -37.09
CA GLU A 98 -40.02 -12.28 -37.34
C GLU A 98 -38.54 -12.65 -37.25
N VAL A 99 -38.29 -13.84 -36.73
CA VAL A 99 -37.08 -14.65 -36.94
C VAL A 99 -37.41 -15.62 -38.07
N SER A 100 -36.58 -15.69 -39.12
CA SER A 100 -35.95 -16.93 -39.62
C SER A 100 -35.71 -16.97 -41.14
N ARG A 101 -34.51 -17.49 -41.45
CA ARG A 101 -34.09 -18.31 -42.62
C ARG A 101 -33.64 -17.63 -43.92
N ALA A 102 -32.34 -17.84 -44.16
CA ALA A 102 -31.72 -18.58 -45.28
C ALA A 102 -30.46 -17.81 -45.74
N ASP A 103 -29.34 -18.37 -46.18
CA ASP A 103 -28.66 -19.68 -46.07
C ASP A 103 -27.35 -19.48 -46.88
N SER A 104 -26.22 -19.96 -46.35
CA SER A 104 -25.00 -20.45 -47.04
C SER A 104 -24.53 -19.87 -48.40
N ALA A 105 -23.29 -19.36 -48.43
CA ALA A 105 -22.29 -19.73 -49.46
C ALA A 105 -20.86 -19.46 -48.97
N THR A 106 -19.98 -20.41 -49.29
CA THR A 106 -18.54 -20.55 -49.00
C THR A 106 -17.64 -19.73 -49.93
N GLY A 107 -16.43 -19.38 -49.48
CA GLY A 107 -15.32 -18.97 -50.36
C GLY A 107 -14.11 -18.40 -49.60
N ASP A 108 -12.98 -19.11 -49.68
CA ASP A 108 -11.65 -18.72 -49.19
C ASP A 108 -11.07 -17.54 -50.00
N ASP A 109 -10.26 -16.68 -49.36
CA ASP A 109 -8.90 -16.30 -49.81
C ASP A 109 -8.30 -15.15 -48.98
N GLU A 110 -7.02 -15.32 -48.59
CA GLU A 110 -6.14 -14.29 -48.05
C GLU A 110 -5.82 -13.23 -49.11
N HIS A 111 -6.04 -11.94 -48.80
CA HIS A 111 -5.17 -10.86 -49.26
C HIS A 111 -5.36 -9.56 -48.45
N SER A 112 -4.23 -9.00 -48.04
CA SER A 112 -4.04 -7.66 -47.51
C SER A 112 -4.61 -6.56 -48.42
N ALA A 113 -5.44 -5.64 -47.89
CA ALA A 113 -5.51 -4.24 -48.33
C ALA A 113 -6.54 -3.42 -47.51
N GLN A 114 -6.11 -2.25 -47.03
CA GLN A 114 -6.88 -1.00 -46.88
C GLN A 114 -8.40 -1.12 -46.72
N VAL A 115 -8.88 -0.99 -45.47
CA VAL A 115 -10.29 -0.66 -45.21
C VAL A 115 -10.52 0.80 -45.59
N LYS A 116 -11.20 1.01 -46.73
CA LYS A 116 -11.84 2.28 -47.07
C LYS A 116 -13.02 2.51 -46.13
N ASN A 117 -13.00 3.65 -45.45
CA ASN A 117 -14.12 4.17 -44.65
C ASN A 117 -15.25 4.64 -45.57
N ASP A 118 -16.03 3.70 -46.11
CA ASP A 118 -17.27 4.00 -46.85
C ASP A 118 -18.48 3.62 -45.99
N ASN A 119 -18.68 4.28 -44.84
CA ASN A 119 -19.94 4.26 -44.08
C ASN A 119 -20.01 5.39 -43.01
N ILE A 120 -19.68 6.62 -43.38
CA ILE A 120 -20.05 7.78 -42.56
C ILE A 120 -21.51 8.14 -42.92
N GLY A 121 -22.45 7.62 -42.14
CA GLY A 121 -23.85 8.04 -42.21
C GLY A 121 -23.98 9.55 -42.01
N LYS A 122 -24.79 10.22 -42.84
CA LYS A 122 -25.15 11.63 -42.69
C LYS A 122 -25.62 11.90 -41.27
N PHE A 123 -24.92 12.78 -40.55
CA PHE A 123 -25.40 13.29 -39.26
C PHE A 123 -26.65 14.14 -39.50
N GLU A 124 -27.79 13.73 -38.96
CA GLU A 124 -29.08 14.39 -39.13
C GLU A 124 -29.31 15.54 -38.14
N VAL A 125 -28.25 15.98 -37.42
CA VAL A 125 -28.32 17.04 -36.41
C VAL A 125 -27.58 18.26 -36.92
N ASP A 126 -28.31 19.22 -37.47
CA ASP A 126 -27.76 20.55 -37.80
C ASP A 126 -27.63 21.36 -36.50
N VAL A 127 -26.39 21.56 -36.03
CA VAL A 127 -26.11 22.23 -34.76
C VAL A 127 -25.94 23.73 -34.99
N ASN A 128 -26.92 24.53 -34.56
CA ASN A 128 -26.90 25.99 -34.71
C ASN A 128 -26.07 26.67 -33.60
N GLY A 129 -24.77 26.86 -33.85
CA GLY A 129 -23.85 27.53 -32.94
C GLY A 129 -24.18 29.01 -32.68
N GLU A 130 -24.73 29.72 -33.67
CA GLU A 130 -25.08 31.15 -33.53
C GLU A 130 -26.26 31.35 -32.58
N GLN A 131 -27.28 30.50 -32.69
CA GLN A 131 -28.41 30.52 -31.76
C GLN A 131 -27.95 30.18 -30.33
N LEU A 132 -27.03 29.23 -30.16
CA LEU A 132 -26.48 28.93 -28.84
C LEU A 132 -25.71 30.12 -28.23
N LEU A 133 -24.94 30.84 -29.03
CA LEU A 133 -24.25 32.05 -28.59
C LEU A 133 -25.25 33.13 -28.15
N GLN A 134 -26.34 33.31 -28.90
CA GLN A 134 -27.40 34.26 -28.56
C GLN A 134 -28.13 33.84 -27.27
N ASP A 135 -28.49 32.56 -27.15
CA ASP A 135 -29.13 32.00 -25.95
C ASP A 135 -28.23 32.21 -24.72
N ALA A 136 -26.92 31.97 -24.86
CA ALA A 136 -25.95 32.19 -23.80
C ALA A 136 -25.90 33.66 -23.36
N GLU A 137 -25.84 34.60 -24.31
CA GLU A 137 -25.85 36.05 -24.08
C GLU A 137 -27.08 36.49 -23.26
N ASP A 138 -28.26 36.06 -23.68
CA ASP A 138 -29.50 36.41 -22.99
C ASP A 138 -29.57 35.77 -21.60
N LEU A 139 -29.07 34.54 -21.43
CA LEU A 139 -28.99 33.87 -20.14
C LEU A 139 -27.97 34.50 -19.18
N PHE A 140 -26.93 35.18 -19.63
CA PHE A 140 -26.09 35.98 -18.72
C PHE A 140 -26.89 37.12 -18.08
N ARG A 141 -27.81 37.78 -18.81
CA ARG A 141 -28.67 38.84 -18.25
C ARG A 141 -29.68 38.28 -17.24
N VAL A 142 -30.24 37.11 -17.53
CA VAL A 142 -31.12 36.39 -16.59
C VAL A 142 -30.34 36.00 -15.33
N GLY A 143 -29.14 35.42 -15.49
CA GLY A 143 -28.27 35.03 -14.37
C GLY A 143 -27.94 36.20 -13.45
N LYS A 144 -27.61 37.38 -14.01
CA LYS A 144 -27.43 38.62 -13.22
C LYS A 144 -28.68 38.94 -12.41
N SER A 145 -29.85 38.94 -13.04
CA SER A 145 -31.12 39.22 -12.37
C SER A 145 -31.41 38.22 -11.24
N VAL A 146 -30.99 36.96 -11.38
CA VAL A 146 -31.10 35.94 -10.32
C VAL A 146 -30.19 36.28 -9.13
N PHE A 147 -28.95 36.69 -9.37
CA PHE A 147 -28.01 36.99 -8.28
C PHE A 147 -28.22 38.38 -7.63
N ASP A 148 -28.85 39.31 -8.35
CA ASP A 148 -29.28 40.63 -7.84
C ASP A 148 -30.45 40.52 -6.84
N MET A 149 -31.12 39.37 -6.77
CA MET A 149 -32.17 39.13 -5.76
C MET A 149 -31.60 39.17 -4.32
N PRO A 150 -32.41 39.63 -3.33
CA PRO A 150 -32.02 39.56 -1.92
C PRO A 150 -31.61 38.14 -1.51
N VAL A 151 -30.61 38.03 -0.63
CA VAL A 151 -30.09 36.73 -0.17
C VAL A 151 -31.19 35.91 0.52
N GLU A 152 -32.08 36.57 1.27
CA GLU A 152 -33.23 35.95 1.94
C GLU A 152 -34.20 35.29 0.95
N GLU A 153 -34.28 35.82 -0.28
CA GLU A 153 -35.08 35.24 -1.35
C GLU A 153 -34.34 34.05 -1.98
N LYS A 154 -33.04 34.22 -2.30
CA LYS A 154 -32.22 33.16 -2.92
C LYS A 154 -32.13 31.90 -2.07
N VAL A 155 -31.98 32.03 -0.75
CA VAL A 155 -31.83 30.91 0.20
C VAL A 155 -33.07 30.01 0.25
N LYS A 156 -34.28 30.51 -0.09
CA LYS A 156 -35.50 29.68 -0.18
C LYS A 156 -35.38 28.55 -1.22
N TYR A 157 -34.44 28.70 -2.15
CA TYR A 157 -34.19 27.75 -3.22
C TYR A 157 -32.92 26.90 -2.98
N ASP A 158 -32.32 26.91 -1.79
CA ASP A 158 -31.27 25.94 -1.41
C ASP A 158 -31.94 24.62 -0.99
N LEU A 159 -31.93 23.64 -1.89
CA LEU A 159 -32.64 22.36 -1.72
C LEU A 159 -31.76 21.26 -1.10
N LYS A 160 -30.61 21.60 -0.51
CA LYS A 160 -29.66 20.60 0.03
C LYS A 160 -30.27 19.67 1.09
N ASP A 161 -31.17 20.19 1.93
CA ASP A 161 -31.82 19.43 3.00
C ASP A 161 -32.88 18.46 2.46
N GLN A 162 -33.26 18.63 1.19
CA GLN A 162 -34.13 17.73 0.44
C GLN A 162 -33.33 16.70 -0.38
N GLY A 163 -31.99 16.64 -0.21
CA GLY A 163 -31.12 15.75 -0.97
C GLY A 163 -30.89 16.16 -2.41
N SER A 164 -31.21 17.41 -2.78
CA SER A 164 -31.03 17.93 -4.13
C SER A 164 -29.85 18.90 -4.20
N TYR A 165 -29.08 18.84 -5.29
CA TYR A 165 -28.04 19.83 -5.60
C TYR A 165 -28.53 20.92 -6.58
N PHE A 166 -29.77 20.81 -7.06
CA PHE A 166 -30.43 21.82 -7.89
C PHE A 166 -30.84 23.04 -7.03
N GLY A 167 -31.11 24.16 -7.69
CA GLY A 167 -31.41 25.43 -7.02
C GLY A 167 -30.15 26.17 -6.56
N TYR A 168 -30.31 26.97 -5.52
CA TYR A 168 -29.30 27.92 -5.04
C TYR A 168 -28.25 27.27 -4.15
N LYS A 169 -27.04 27.83 -4.22
CA LYS A 169 -25.95 27.62 -3.27
C LYS A 169 -25.32 28.97 -2.98
N GLY A 170 -25.31 29.36 -1.71
CA GLY A 170 -24.72 30.63 -1.26
C GLY A 170 -23.21 30.58 -0.97
N TYR A 171 -22.61 31.76 -0.77
CA TYR A 171 -21.20 31.91 -0.41
C TYR A 171 -20.82 31.09 0.83
N GLY A 172 -19.62 30.51 0.79
CA GLY A 172 -19.04 29.75 1.89
C GLY A 172 -19.76 28.45 2.28
N GLN A 173 -20.73 28.01 1.49
CA GLN A 173 -21.42 26.73 1.70
C GLN A 173 -20.60 25.53 1.20
N GLY A 174 -19.59 25.73 0.35
CA GLY A 174 -18.68 24.66 -0.10
C GLY A 174 -17.32 24.72 0.58
N VAL A 175 -16.69 23.56 0.79
CA VAL A 175 -15.30 23.43 1.28
C VAL A 175 -14.38 23.15 0.09
N ILE A 176 -13.33 23.96 -0.09
CA ILE A 176 -12.46 23.91 -1.28
C ILE A 176 -11.08 23.31 -1.05
N ASP A 177 -10.68 23.09 0.20
CA ASP A 177 -9.42 22.42 0.55
C ASP A 177 -9.53 21.60 1.84
N ALA A 178 -8.51 20.78 2.11
CA ALA A 178 -8.41 19.96 3.33
C ALA A 178 -8.31 20.78 4.64
N LYS A 179 -8.08 22.10 4.56
CA LYS A 179 -8.03 23.00 5.72
C LYS A 179 -9.42 23.51 6.10
N GLY A 180 -10.47 23.12 5.36
CA GLY A 180 -11.83 23.58 5.61
C GLY A 180 -12.13 24.95 5.00
N THR A 181 -11.28 25.45 4.10
CA THR A 181 -11.48 26.77 3.48
C THR A 181 -12.81 26.80 2.75
N LYS A 182 -13.57 27.88 2.96
CA LYS A 182 -14.89 28.08 2.39
C LYS A 182 -14.79 28.76 1.02
N ASP A 183 -15.58 28.32 0.05
CA ASP A 183 -15.64 28.96 -1.28
C ASP A 183 -16.21 30.38 -1.25
N ARG A 184 -15.92 31.15 -2.30
CA ARG A 184 -16.32 32.55 -2.45
C ARG A 184 -17.18 32.80 -3.68
N ASN A 185 -17.81 31.75 -4.17
CA ASN A 185 -18.82 31.85 -5.20
C ASN A 185 -20.19 31.47 -4.64
N GLU A 186 -21.21 31.94 -5.34
CA GLU A 186 -22.54 31.37 -5.28
C GLU A 186 -22.86 30.77 -6.64
N PHE A 187 -23.79 29.81 -6.68
CA PHE A 187 -24.26 29.25 -7.93
C PHE A 187 -25.75 28.91 -7.88
N TYR A 188 -26.37 28.88 -9.06
CA TYR A 188 -27.75 28.46 -9.23
C TYR A 188 -27.82 27.39 -10.31
N ASN A 189 -28.38 26.22 -9.97
CA ASN A 189 -28.50 25.06 -10.85
C ASN A 189 -29.94 24.88 -11.31
N VAL A 190 -30.17 24.92 -12.61
CA VAL A 190 -31.47 24.63 -13.24
C VAL A 190 -31.44 23.22 -13.82
N SER A 191 -32.37 22.38 -13.39
CA SER A 191 -32.49 21.00 -13.88
C SER A 191 -33.01 20.95 -15.31
N LYS A 192 -32.37 20.13 -16.17
CA LYS A 192 -32.92 19.79 -17.48
C LYS A 192 -34.30 19.15 -17.36
N ASP A 193 -34.46 18.23 -16.41
CA ASP A 193 -35.66 17.43 -16.27
C ASP A 193 -36.88 18.28 -15.90
N ASP A 194 -36.69 19.29 -15.07
CA ASP A 194 -37.72 20.29 -14.77
C ASP A 194 -38.08 21.09 -16.05
N ILE A 195 -37.07 21.68 -16.71
CA ILE A 195 -37.31 22.55 -17.87
C ILE A 195 -37.97 21.79 -19.02
N LEU A 196 -37.60 20.54 -19.25
CA LEU A 196 -38.16 19.71 -20.32
C LEU A 196 -39.47 18.99 -19.93
N GLY A 197 -39.84 18.95 -18.65
CA GLY A 197 -41.07 18.29 -18.17
C GLY A 197 -40.93 16.78 -17.99
N LEU A 198 -39.73 16.31 -17.63
CA LEU A 198 -39.40 14.90 -17.34
C LEU A 198 -39.49 14.57 -15.85
N SER A 199 -39.53 15.59 -14.99
CA SER A 199 -39.75 15.46 -13.55
C SER A 199 -40.81 16.44 -13.07
N GLU A 200 -41.27 16.28 -11.82
CA GLU A 200 -42.03 17.33 -11.15
C GLU A 200 -41.24 18.65 -11.12
N PRO A 201 -41.90 19.81 -11.31
CA PRO A 201 -41.24 21.11 -11.24
C PRO A 201 -40.57 21.34 -9.89
N LEU A 202 -39.35 21.84 -9.90
CA LEU A 202 -38.63 22.19 -8.67
C LEU A 202 -39.04 23.59 -8.20
N PRO A 203 -38.99 23.88 -6.88
CA PRO A 203 -39.14 25.24 -6.40
C PRO A 203 -38.12 26.17 -7.06
N ALA A 204 -38.60 27.22 -7.73
CA ALA A 204 -37.76 28.19 -8.43
C ALA A 204 -38.27 29.63 -8.25
N PRO A 205 -37.40 30.64 -8.38
CA PRO A 205 -37.79 32.04 -8.43
C PRO A 205 -38.80 32.30 -9.55
N LYS A 206 -39.88 33.03 -9.25
CA LYS A 206 -40.86 33.47 -10.27
C LYS A 206 -40.22 34.26 -11.42
N LEU A 207 -39.06 34.87 -11.15
CA LEU A 207 -38.23 35.53 -12.15
C LEU A 207 -37.85 34.60 -13.31
N LEU A 208 -37.71 33.29 -13.08
CA LEU A 208 -37.34 32.33 -14.12
C LEU A 208 -38.51 31.90 -15.00
N ASP A 209 -39.76 32.11 -14.58
CA ASP A 209 -40.96 31.64 -15.30
C ASP A 209 -41.02 32.15 -16.75
N PRO A 210 -40.81 33.46 -17.04
CA PRO A 210 -40.81 33.97 -18.41
C PRO A 210 -39.63 33.45 -19.26
N HIS A 211 -38.58 32.94 -18.62
CA HIS A 211 -37.33 32.52 -19.28
C HIS A 211 -37.20 31.01 -19.44
N ARG A 212 -38.20 30.21 -19.04
CA ARG A 212 -38.18 28.75 -19.23
C ARG A 212 -38.03 28.33 -20.69
N GLY A 213 -38.60 29.10 -21.62
CA GLY A 213 -38.42 28.87 -23.07
C GLY A 213 -36.97 29.08 -23.53
N LEU A 214 -36.31 30.12 -23.03
CA LEU A 214 -34.89 30.40 -23.31
C LEU A 214 -33.97 29.31 -22.72
N LEU A 215 -34.22 28.90 -21.47
CA LEU A 215 -33.50 27.79 -20.84
C LEU A 215 -33.65 26.48 -21.63
N ARG A 216 -34.86 26.19 -22.10
CA ARG A 216 -35.14 25.03 -22.97
C ARG A 216 -34.34 25.09 -24.27
N SER A 217 -34.36 26.24 -24.95
CA SER A 217 -33.58 26.48 -26.17
C SER A 217 -32.08 26.24 -25.93
N PHE A 218 -31.51 26.88 -24.90
CA PHE A 218 -30.09 26.75 -24.56
C PHE A 218 -29.69 25.30 -24.24
N MET A 219 -30.52 24.57 -23.48
CA MET A 219 -30.28 23.16 -23.15
C MET A 219 -30.31 22.29 -24.41
N GLN A 220 -31.28 22.49 -25.30
CA GLN A 220 -31.39 21.74 -26.55
C GLN A 220 -30.20 21.99 -27.47
N HIS A 221 -29.81 23.25 -27.69
CA HIS A 221 -28.66 23.58 -28.53
C HIS A 221 -27.33 23.11 -27.93
N SER A 222 -27.16 23.23 -26.60
CA SER A 222 -25.97 22.70 -25.91
C SER A 222 -25.89 21.19 -26.00
N HIS A 223 -27.01 20.49 -25.84
CA HIS A 223 -27.05 19.03 -25.93
C HIS A 223 -26.85 18.54 -27.36
N ALA A 224 -27.31 19.27 -28.37
CA ALA A 224 -27.02 18.96 -29.78
C ALA A 224 -25.51 19.00 -30.09
N ILE A 225 -24.75 19.95 -29.50
CA ILE A 225 -23.28 19.94 -29.56
C ILE A 225 -22.73 18.68 -28.88
N VAL A 226 -23.25 18.34 -27.69
CA VAL A 226 -22.81 17.15 -26.96
C VAL A 226 -23.04 15.89 -27.79
N ASP A 227 -24.21 15.75 -28.41
CA ASP A 227 -24.53 14.61 -29.28
C ASP A 227 -23.60 14.53 -30.48
N LEU A 228 -23.29 15.64 -31.13
CA LEU A 228 -22.32 15.70 -32.22
C LEU A 228 -20.94 15.22 -31.76
N LEU A 229 -20.42 15.78 -30.67
CA LEU A 229 -19.11 15.42 -30.13
C LEU A 229 -19.05 13.94 -29.71
N LEU A 230 -20.08 13.45 -29.01
CA LEU A 230 -20.16 12.06 -28.59
C LEU A 230 -20.23 11.11 -29.78
N SER A 231 -20.95 11.47 -30.84
CA SER A 231 -21.04 10.65 -32.06
C SER A 231 -19.70 10.58 -32.80
N LEU A 232 -18.98 11.71 -32.92
CA LEU A 232 -17.65 11.73 -33.53
C LEU A 232 -16.63 10.92 -32.70
N LEU A 233 -16.66 11.06 -31.37
CA LEU A 233 -15.80 10.28 -30.46
C LEU A 233 -16.19 8.79 -30.45
N ASN A 234 -17.47 8.45 -30.60
CA ASN A 234 -17.94 7.08 -30.71
C ASN A 234 -17.28 6.37 -31.89
N ASN A 235 -17.25 7.06 -33.04
CA ASN A 235 -16.63 6.55 -34.26
C ASN A 235 -15.10 6.42 -34.10
N GLN A 236 -14.43 7.41 -33.51
CA GLN A 236 -12.98 7.36 -33.27
C GLN A 236 -12.57 6.27 -32.28
N LEU A 237 -13.42 5.98 -31.28
CA LEU A 237 -13.22 4.86 -30.37
C LEU A 237 -13.51 3.50 -31.01
N GLY A 238 -14.09 3.44 -32.21
CA GLY A 238 -14.51 2.20 -32.85
C GLY A 238 -15.61 1.48 -32.07
N LEU A 239 -16.51 2.22 -31.41
CA LEU A 239 -17.65 1.67 -30.70
C LEU A 239 -18.82 1.36 -31.66
N PRO A 240 -19.77 0.48 -31.26
CA PRO A 240 -21.01 0.29 -32.02
C PRO A 240 -21.73 1.62 -32.23
N GLN A 241 -22.48 1.71 -33.34
CA GLN A 241 -23.21 2.92 -33.71
C GLN A 241 -24.05 3.46 -32.54
N ASP A 242 -23.97 4.78 -32.34
CA ASP A 242 -24.72 5.54 -31.32
C ASP A 242 -24.50 5.08 -29.87
N LYS A 243 -23.45 4.31 -29.58
CA LYS A 243 -23.26 3.77 -28.22
C LYS A 243 -23.13 4.87 -27.18
N LEU A 244 -22.30 5.89 -27.40
CA LEU A 244 -22.14 6.99 -26.45
C LEU A 244 -23.40 7.88 -26.34
N THR A 245 -24.02 8.27 -27.45
CA THR A 245 -25.24 9.09 -27.44
C THR A 245 -26.42 8.35 -26.80
N SER A 246 -26.50 7.02 -26.97
CA SER A 246 -27.52 6.20 -26.30
C SER A 246 -27.45 6.26 -24.77
N LEU A 247 -26.31 6.65 -24.18
CA LEU A 247 -26.15 6.82 -22.73
C LEU A 247 -26.53 8.24 -22.26
N HIS A 248 -26.62 9.21 -23.18
CA HIS A 248 -26.82 10.64 -22.92
C HIS A 248 -28.13 11.13 -23.53
N ARG A 249 -29.25 10.51 -23.17
CA ARG A 249 -30.54 10.76 -23.83
C ARG A 249 -31.20 12.02 -23.28
N LEU A 250 -31.37 13.08 -24.10
CA LEU A 250 -32.05 14.32 -23.69
C LEU A 250 -33.43 14.09 -23.06
N GLY A 251 -34.19 13.14 -23.60
CA GLY A 251 -35.55 12.80 -23.14
C GLY A 251 -35.61 11.85 -21.94
N SER A 252 -34.47 11.43 -21.38
CA SER A 252 -34.42 10.60 -20.16
C SER A 252 -34.06 11.45 -18.94
N VAL A 253 -34.48 10.99 -17.76
CA VAL A 253 -34.10 11.60 -16.47
C VAL A 253 -32.58 11.49 -16.31
N SER A 254 -31.93 12.61 -15.99
CA SER A 254 -30.48 12.67 -15.82
C SER A 254 -30.06 13.84 -14.92
N GLY A 255 -28.79 13.84 -14.53
CA GLY A 255 -28.20 14.97 -13.80
C GLY A 255 -27.84 16.18 -14.67
N ASP A 256 -28.31 16.26 -15.92
CA ASP A 256 -28.04 17.39 -16.82
C ASP A 256 -28.58 18.69 -16.24
N GLN A 257 -27.81 19.77 -16.41
CA GLN A 257 -28.16 21.04 -15.80
C GLN A 257 -27.53 22.24 -16.50
N VAL A 258 -28.22 23.37 -16.36
CA VAL A 258 -27.62 24.69 -16.57
C VAL A 258 -27.15 25.22 -15.21
N ARG A 259 -25.92 25.70 -15.12
CA ARG A 259 -25.36 26.33 -13.92
C ARG A 259 -24.91 27.74 -14.24
N TRP A 260 -25.42 28.70 -13.49
CA TRP A 260 -24.73 29.98 -13.35
C TRP A 260 -23.82 29.95 -12.13
N VAL A 261 -22.59 30.47 -12.27
CA VAL A 261 -21.68 30.71 -11.15
C VAL A 261 -21.37 32.20 -11.09
N HIS A 262 -21.46 32.78 -9.89
CA HIS A 262 -21.23 34.18 -9.63
C HIS A 262 -20.17 34.36 -8.54
N ALA A 263 -19.09 35.07 -8.89
CA ALA A 263 -17.93 35.30 -8.02
C ALA A 263 -17.53 36.79 -8.08
N PRO A 264 -17.83 37.58 -7.03
CA PRO A 264 -17.53 39.00 -6.98
C PRO A 264 -16.02 39.26 -6.79
N PRO A 265 -15.52 40.47 -7.08
CA PRO A 265 -14.14 40.87 -6.83
C PRO A 265 -13.72 40.60 -5.39
N GLN A 266 -12.46 40.21 -5.21
CA GLN A 266 -11.90 39.89 -3.89
C GLN A 266 -10.83 40.92 -3.51
N PRO A 267 -10.75 41.33 -2.23
CA PRO A 267 -9.75 42.29 -1.79
C PRO A 267 -8.33 41.72 -1.94
N MET A 268 -7.36 42.61 -2.15
CA MET A 268 -5.97 42.26 -2.47
C MET A 268 -5.29 41.31 -1.45
N ASP A 269 -5.64 41.46 -0.18
CA ASP A 269 -5.15 40.67 0.96
C ASP A 269 -5.83 39.30 1.09
N ASP A 270 -6.83 39.01 0.26
CA ASP A 270 -7.61 37.77 0.33
C ASP A 270 -7.94 37.19 -1.05
N ARG A 271 -6.89 36.96 -1.85
CA ARG A 271 -6.97 36.40 -3.22
C ARG A 271 -6.90 34.86 -3.29
N ARG A 272 -7.41 34.17 -2.28
CA ARG A 272 -7.42 32.69 -2.23
C ARG A 272 -8.35 32.09 -3.30
N THR A 273 -8.17 30.81 -3.63
CA THR A 273 -8.91 30.07 -4.68
C THR A 273 -10.44 30.17 -4.49
N ALA A 274 -11.20 30.44 -5.57
CA ALA A 274 -12.66 30.60 -5.51
C ALA A 274 -13.41 29.26 -5.64
N LEU A 275 -12.88 28.32 -6.43
CA LEU A 275 -13.32 26.93 -6.54
C LEU A 275 -12.08 26.03 -6.58
N GLY A 276 -11.97 25.11 -5.61
CA GLY A 276 -10.81 24.23 -5.46
C GLY A 276 -10.55 23.34 -6.68
N GLU A 277 -9.37 22.70 -6.71
CA GLU A 277 -9.01 21.74 -7.75
C GLU A 277 -10.00 20.58 -7.84
N HIS A 278 -10.40 20.22 -9.05
CA HIS A 278 -11.32 19.12 -9.33
C HIS A 278 -11.29 18.69 -10.80
N THR A 279 -11.85 17.52 -11.08
CA THR A 279 -12.35 17.12 -12.39
C THR A 279 -13.88 17.23 -12.42
N ASP A 280 -14.46 17.35 -13.62
CA ASP A 280 -15.91 17.28 -13.79
C ASP A 280 -16.35 15.82 -13.75
N PHE A 281 -17.33 15.50 -12.92
CA PHE A 281 -17.78 14.10 -12.74
C PHE A 281 -18.79 13.63 -13.81
N GLY A 282 -19.23 14.53 -14.70
CA GLY A 282 -20.14 14.23 -15.81
C GLY A 282 -19.39 13.71 -17.05
N SER A 283 -19.94 13.98 -18.23
CA SER A 283 -19.35 13.53 -19.50
C SER A 283 -18.77 14.68 -20.31
N VAL A 284 -19.59 15.69 -20.60
CA VAL A 284 -19.19 16.86 -21.40
C VAL A 284 -19.72 18.11 -20.73
N THR A 285 -18.85 19.10 -20.59
CA THR A 285 -19.18 20.42 -20.06
C THR A 285 -19.06 21.45 -21.19
N VAL A 286 -20.12 22.21 -21.45
CA VAL A 286 -20.13 23.35 -22.38
C VAL A 286 -20.12 24.63 -21.56
N LEU A 287 -19.00 25.33 -21.55
CA LEU A 287 -18.72 26.46 -20.66
C LEU A 287 -18.58 27.78 -21.43
N PHE A 288 -19.34 28.78 -20.99
CA PHE A 288 -19.21 30.16 -21.42
C PHE A 288 -18.67 31.03 -20.27
N ASN A 289 -17.52 31.66 -20.49
CA ASN A 289 -16.89 32.61 -19.59
C ASN A 289 -16.65 33.93 -20.32
N ARG A 290 -16.75 35.06 -19.60
CA ARG A 290 -16.39 36.39 -20.13
C ARG A 290 -15.04 36.89 -19.61
N LEU A 291 -14.77 36.66 -18.33
CA LEU A 291 -13.50 36.96 -17.66
C LEU A 291 -12.66 35.71 -17.45
N GLY A 292 -11.36 35.90 -17.22
CA GLY A 292 -10.43 34.82 -16.86
C GLY A 292 -10.75 34.15 -15.52
N GLY A 293 -9.75 33.54 -14.91
CA GLY A 293 -9.88 32.89 -13.59
C GLY A 293 -10.03 31.37 -13.64
N LEU A 294 -10.45 30.79 -14.77
CA LEU A 294 -10.32 29.34 -14.97
C LEU A 294 -8.84 29.01 -15.21
N GLN A 295 -8.31 28.08 -14.43
CA GLN A 295 -7.01 27.48 -14.66
C GLN A 295 -7.13 25.97 -14.83
N VAL A 296 -6.37 25.43 -15.77
CA VAL A 296 -6.20 23.99 -15.96
C VAL A 296 -4.75 23.63 -15.60
N LEU A 297 -4.54 22.41 -15.14
CA LEU A 297 -3.21 21.86 -14.95
C LEU A 297 -2.90 20.99 -16.17
N PRO A 298 -2.02 21.40 -17.11
CA PRO A 298 -1.70 20.56 -18.25
C PRO A 298 -1.10 19.22 -17.82
N PRO A 299 -1.37 18.11 -18.52
CA PRO A 299 -0.74 16.83 -18.23
C PRO A 299 0.78 16.95 -18.25
N ASN A 300 1.43 16.27 -17.31
CA ASN A 300 2.89 16.30 -17.12
C ASN A 300 3.46 17.69 -16.76
N SER A 301 2.61 18.65 -16.34
CA SER A 301 3.01 19.97 -15.85
C SER A 301 2.64 20.15 -14.38
N ASN A 302 3.49 20.87 -13.64
CA ASN A 302 3.20 21.34 -12.28
C ASN A 302 2.72 22.80 -12.27
N GLU A 303 2.63 23.45 -13.44
CA GLU A 303 2.24 24.84 -13.58
C GLU A 303 0.78 24.98 -14.00
N TRP A 304 0.03 25.77 -13.21
CA TRP A 304 -1.35 26.11 -13.51
C TRP A 304 -1.42 27.17 -14.61
N CYS A 305 -2.10 26.84 -15.71
CA CYS A 305 -2.24 27.73 -16.85
C CYS A 305 -3.66 28.27 -16.94
N TYR A 306 -3.81 29.58 -17.21
CA TYR A 306 -5.12 30.18 -17.41
C TYR A 306 -5.77 29.73 -18.73
N VAL A 307 -7.09 29.64 -18.74
CA VAL A 307 -7.89 29.53 -19.96
C VAL A 307 -8.38 30.93 -20.34
N LYS A 308 -7.88 31.45 -21.45
CA LYS A 308 -8.26 32.77 -21.97
C LYS A 308 -9.68 32.73 -22.57
N PRO A 309 -10.65 33.49 -22.06
CA PRO A 309 -11.97 33.58 -22.71
C PRO A 309 -11.83 34.09 -24.14
N LEU A 310 -12.46 33.40 -25.09
CA LEU A 310 -12.49 33.78 -26.50
C LEU A 310 -13.93 34.09 -26.91
N GLN A 311 -14.14 35.25 -27.52
CA GLN A 311 -15.46 35.64 -28.03
C GLN A 311 -15.91 34.68 -29.16
N GLY A 312 -17.18 34.31 -29.17
CA GLY A 312 -17.76 33.39 -30.15
C GLY A 312 -17.39 31.92 -29.95
N HIS A 313 -16.70 31.58 -28.85
CA HIS A 313 -16.30 30.20 -28.55
C HIS A 313 -16.94 29.72 -27.24
N ALA A 314 -17.24 28.42 -27.19
CA ALA A 314 -17.43 27.70 -25.93
C ALA A 314 -16.11 27.02 -25.52
N VAL A 315 -15.86 26.92 -24.22
CA VAL A 315 -14.83 26.02 -23.68
C VAL A 315 -15.49 24.67 -23.43
N ILE A 316 -14.95 23.61 -24.04
CA ILE A 316 -15.42 22.24 -23.85
C ILE A 316 -14.45 21.51 -22.91
N ASN A 317 -15.00 20.80 -21.93
CA ASN A 317 -14.26 19.91 -21.03
C ASN A 317 -14.88 18.50 -21.02
N LEU A 318 -14.05 17.47 -21.02
CA LEU A 318 -14.47 16.08 -20.78
C LEU A 318 -14.41 15.73 -19.29
N GLY A 319 -15.44 15.03 -18.82
CA GLY A 319 -15.55 14.59 -17.44
C GLY A 319 -15.17 13.12 -17.21
N ASP A 320 -15.14 12.75 -15.92
CA ASP A 320 -14.77 11.42 -15.41
C ASP A 320 -15.55 10.28 -16.09
N ALA A 321 -16.81 10.50 -16.48
CA ALA A 321 -17.62 9.47 -17.14
C ALA A 321 -17.04 9.06 -18.50
N MET A 322 -16.46 10.00 -19.26
CA MET A 322 -15.81 9.68 -20.55
C MET A 322 -14.51 8.91 -20.37
N VAL A 323 -13.77 9.18 -19.29
CA VAL A 323 -12.58 8.40 -18.91
C VAL A 323 -13.00 6.96 -18.61
N LYS A 324 -14.06 6.78 -17.82
CA LYS A 324 -14.61 5.46 -17.49
C LYS A 324 -15.08 4.71 -18.73
N PHE A 325 -15.92 5.33 -19.56
CA PHE A 325 -16.46 4.69 -20.77
C PHE A 325 -15.38 4.27 -21.77
N SER A 326 -14.25 4.98 -21.81
CA SER A 326 -13.15 4.73 -22.76
C SER A 326 -11.96 3.98 -22.17
N ALA A 327 -12.05 3.46 -20.94
CA ALA A 327 -10.94 2.83 -20.22
C ALA A 327 -9.66 3.70 -20.19
N GLY A 328 -9.83 5.01 -20.01
CA GLY A 328 -8.71 5.96 -19.90
C GLY A 328 -8.09 6.41 -21.23
N ILE A 329 -8.68 6.08 -22.39
CA ILE A 329 -8.24 6.64 -23.69
C ILE A 329 -8.53 8.13 -23.75
N LEU A 330 -9.75 8.54 -23.39
CA LEU A 330 -10.13 9.94 -23.26
C LEU A 330 -9.75 10.45 -21.87
N ARG A 331 -9.36 11.73 -21.76
CA ARG A 331 -8.91 12.33 -20.51
C ARG A 331 -9.92 13.33 -19.96
N SER A 332 -10.06 13.33 -18.63
CA SER A 332 -10.61 14.45 -17.88
C SER A 332 -9.47 15.16 -17.17
N ASN A 333 -9.45 16.49 -17.20
CA ASN A 333 -8.33 17.25 -16.68
C ASN A 333 -8.67 18.05 -15.42
N VAL A 334 -7.70 18.09 -14.51
CA VAL A 334 -7.81 18.80 -13.25
C VAL A 334 -7.79 20.30 -13.51
N HIS A 335 -8.80 20.99 -12.98
CA HIS A 335 -8.97 22.42 -13.15
C HIS A 335 -9.42 23.07 -11.85
N ARG A 336 -9.20 24.39 -11.74
CA ARG A 336 -9.60 25.20 -10.59
C ARG A 336 -10.08 26.57 -11.06
N VAL A 337 -10.82 27.27 -10.20
CA VAL A 337 -11.19 28.67 -10.44
C VAL A 337 -10.54 29.55 -9.39
N ILE A 338 -9.71 30.47 -9.86
CA ILE A 338 -9.08 31.52 -9.07
C ILE A 338 -9.57 32.90 -9.56
N ASN A 339 -9.07 33.97 -8.96
CA ASN A 339 -9.39 35.31 -9.41
C ASN A 339 -8.94 35.54 -10.86
N PRO A 340 -9.72 36.29 -11.66
CA PRO A 340 -9.28 36.71 -12.98
C PRO A 340 -7.93 37.45 -12.92
N PRO A 341 -7.09 37.37 -13.96
CA PRO A 341 -5.77 37.97 -13.93
C PRO A 341 -5.82 39.50 -14.17
N ALA A 342 -4.83 40.21 -13.62
CA ALA A 342 -4.64 41.66 -13.80
C ALA A 342 -5.92 42.50 -13.52
N GLN A 343 -6.22 43.48 -14.38
CA GLN A 343 -7.37 44.39 -14.25
C GLN A 343 -8.72 43.65 -14.22
N GLN A 344 -8.80 42.45 -14.80
CA GLN A 344 -10.02 41.64 -14.74
C GLN A 344 -10.38 41.23 -13.31
N ALA A 345 -9.44 41.24 -12.36
CA ALA A 345 -9.69 40.90 -10.96
C ALA A 345 -10.63 41.89 -10.25
N GLU A 346 -10.81 43.09 -10.80
CA GLU A 346 -11.65 44.16 -10.25
C GLU A 346 -13.13 44.03 -10.66
N HIS A 347 -13.44 43.08 -11.55
CA HIS A 347 -14.79 42.87 -12.07
C HIS A 347 -15.39 41.54 -11.59
N THR A 348 -16.71 41.52 -11.45
CA THR A 348 -17.47 40.33 -11.07
C THR A 348 -17.37 39.26 -12.15
N ARG A 349 -16.88 38.07 -11.78
CA ARG A 349 -16.80 36.91 -12.68
C ARG A 349 -18.12 36.15 -12.66
N MET A 350 -18.77 36.08 -13.82
CA MET A 350 -19.92 35.22 -14.05
C MET A 350 -19.62 34.18 -15.13
N SER A 351 -20.11 32.95 -14.92
CA SER A 351 -20.00 31.87 -15.92
C SER A 351 -21.33 31.14 -16.09
N LEU A 352 -21.62 30.75 -17.32
CA LEU A 352 -22.78 29.96 -17.70
C LEU A 352 -22.29 28.61 -18.21
N VAL A 353 -22.84 27.52 -17.67
CA VAL A 353 -22.36 26.16 -17.95
C VAL A 353 -23.53 25.24 -18.24
N TYR A 354 -23.45 24.46 -19.31
CA TYR A 354 -24.27 23.27 -19.50
C TYR A 354 -23.44 22.02 -19.14
N PHE A 355 -23.89 21.25 -18.17
CA PHE A 355 -23.29 19.96 -17.83
C PHE A 355 -24.13 18.85 -18.42
N ALA A 356 -23.56 18.07 -19.33
CA ALA A 356 -24.16 16.83 -19.83
C ALA A 356 -23.61 15.62 -19.07
N ARG A 357 -24.52 14.73 -18.69
CA ARG A 357 -24.23 13.54 -17.89
C ARG A 357 -24.97 12.34 -18.48
N PRO A 358 -24.52 11.11 -18.18
CA PRO A 358 -25.27 9.94 -18.55
C PRO A 358 -26.63 9.93 -17.85
N ALA A 359 -27.64 9.32 -18.47
CA ALA A 359 -28.94 9.10 -17.86
C ALA A 359 -28.79 8.40 -16.49
N ASP A 360 -29.71 8.67 -15.57
CA ASP A 360 -29.60 8.27 -14.16
C ASP A 360 -29.33 6.77 -13.96
N ASP A 361 -29.86 5.93 -14.85
CA ASP A 361 -29.79 4.47 -14.85
C ASP A 361 -28.50 3.88 -15.45
N VAL A 362 -27.68 4.71 -16.10
CA VAL A 362 -26.47 4.24 -16.78
C VAL A 362 -25.39 3.85 -15.77
N LEU A 363 -24.82 2.65 -15.92
CA LEU A 363 -23.66 2.20 -15.16
C LEU A 363 -22.38 2.86 -15.67
N LEU A 364 -21.57 3.39 -14.76
CA LEU A 364 -20.30 4.04 -15.08
C LEU A 364 -19.16 3.01 -15.15
N LYS A 365 -19.02 2.38 -16.32
CA LYS A 365 -18.01 1.36 -16.59
C LYS A 365 -17.45 1.40 -18.01
N ALA A 366 -16.30 0.77 -18.25
CA ALA A 366 -15.72 0.67 -19.58
C ALA A 366 -16.70 0.02 -20.58
N LEU A 367 -16.82 0.62 -21.76
CA LEU A 367 -17.74 0.15 -22.78
C LEU A 367 -17.15 -1.02 -23.57
N ASN A 368 -18.00 -1.99 -23.90
CA ASN A 368 -17.65 -3.12 -24.74
C ASN A 368 -17.91 -2.81 -26.22
N GLY A 369 -17.26 -3.57 -27.10
CA GLY A 369 -17.48 -3.49 -28.55
C GLY A 369 -16.53 -2.54 -29.27
N SER A 370 -15.42 -2.15 -28.63
CA SER A 370 -14.31 -1.40 -29.23
C SER A 370 -13.03 -2.17 -28.99
N THR A 371 -12.32 -2.50 -30.08
CA THR A 371 -11.01 -3.16 -30.00
C THR A 371 -9.99 -2.32 -29.24
N MET A 372 -10.06 -0.99 -29.37
CA MET A 372 -9.19 -0.04 -28.68
C MET A 372 -9.40 -0.08 -27.16
N ILE A 373 -10.66 -0.07 -26.72
CA ILE A 373 -10.99 -0.13 -25.29
C ILE A 373 -10.65 -1.52 -24.74
N ASP A 374 -10.92 -2.59 -25.49
CA ASP A 374 -10.59 -3.96 -25.09
C ASP A 374 -9.08 -4.19 -24.95
N GLU A 375 -8.28 -3.62 -25.85
CA GLU A 375 -6.82 -3.65 -25.77
C GLU A 375 -6.30 -2.84 -24.59
N LYS A 376 -6.86 -1.65 -24.35
CA LYS A 376 -6.49 -0.81 -23.20
C LYS A 376 -6.78 -1.50 -21.86
N ARG A 377 -7.92 -2.20 -21.76
CA ARG A 377 -8.27 -3.04 -20.60
C ARG A 377 -7.34 -4.23 -20.43
N ARG A 378 -6.95 -4.92 -21.52
CA ARG A 378 -5.98 -6.03 -21.47
C ARG A 378 -4.60 -5.59 -20.98
N GLN A 379 -4.21 -4.35 -21.27
CA GLN A 379 -2.96 -3.76 -20.78
C GLN A 379 -3.03 -3.33 -19.31
N SER A 380 -4.23 -3.26 -18.71
CA SER A 380 -4.46 -2.83 -17.31
C SER A 380 -5.50 -3.73 -16.60
N PRO A 381 -5.26 -5.06 -16.49
CA PRO A 381 -6.28 -6.02 -16.06
C PRO A 381 -6.69 -5.90 -14.57
N ASP A 382 -5.87 -5.26 -13.74
CA ASP A 382 -6.12 -5.07 -12.30
C ASP A 382 -7.11 -3.93 -11.99
N GLU A 383 -7.45 -3.06 -12.95
CA GLU A 383 -8.50 -2.03 -12.79
C GLU A 383 -9.92 -2.58 -13.03
N ALA A 384 -10.06 -3.89 -13.26
CA ALA A 384 -11.30 -4.53 -13.75
C ALA A 384 -12.30 -4.97 -12.67
N GLU A 385 -12.04 -4.76 -11.36
CA GLU A 385 -13.10 -4.81 -10.35
C GLU A 385 -13.89 -3.49 -10.36
N GLU A 386 -14.62 -3.26 -11.45
CA GLU A 386 -15.46 -2.09 -11.61
C GLU A 386 -16.64 -2.14 -10.62
N GLN A 387 -16.69 -1.20 -9.68
CA GLN A 387 -17.86 -1.01 -8.82
C GLN A 387 -19.09 -0.71 -9.69
N GLU A 388 -20.14 -1.52 -9.57
CA GLU A 388 -21.42 -1.28 -10.22
C GLU A 388 -22.13 -0.09 -9.55
N ILE A 389 -21.83 1.13 -10.02
CA ILE A 389 -22.51 2.36 -9.59
C ILE A 389 -23.22 3.02 -10.77
N THR A 390 -24.45 3.46 -10.53
CA THR A 390 -25.22 4.22 -11.51
C THR A 390 -24.77 5.69 -11.57
N SER A 391 -25.01 6.36 -12.70
CA SER A 391 -24.77 7.80 -12.89
C SER A 391 -25.39 8.62 -11.75
N LYS A 392 -26.64 8.32 -11.38
CA LYS A 392 -27.36 9.00 -10.31
C LYS A 392 -26.65 8.90 -8.95
N GLU A 393 -26.28 7.69 -8.55
CA GLU A 393 -25.60 7.43 -7.27
C GLU A 393 -24.24 8.11 -7.23
N TRP A 394 -23.50 8.04 -8.33
CA TRP A 394 -22.20 8.71 -8.49
C TRP A 394 -22.32 10.23 -8.32
N ILE A 395 -23.29 10.84 -9.02
CA ILE A 395 -23.54 12.28 -8.98
C ILE A 395 -23.94 12.75 -7.58
N LEU A 396 -24.91 12.06 -6.94
CA LEU A 396 -25.38 12.43 -5.60
C LEU A 396 -24.26 12.33 -4.57
N ARG A 397 -23.47 11.25 -4.61
CA ARG A 397 -22.30 11.06 -3.76
C ARG A 397 -21.30 12.22 -3.90
N ARG A 398 -21.02 12.65 -5.13
CA ARG A 398 -20.01 13.69 -5.43
C ARG A 398 -20.53 15.10 -5.12
N ALA A 399 -21.79 15.40 -5.42
CA ALA A 399 -22.39 16.72 -5.26
C ALA A 399 -22.74 17.07 -3.80
N LEU A 400 -23.27 16.12 -3.02
CA LEU A 400 -23.67 16.35 -1.62
C LEU A 400 -22.52 16.20 -0.63
N GLY A 401 -21.48 15.42 -0.97
CA GLY A 401 -20.29 15.21 -0.12
C GLY A 401 -19.57 16.51 0.27
N ARG A 402 -19.57 17.54 -0.59
CA ARG A 402 -18.94 18.86 -0.32
C ARG A 402 -19.75 19.78 0.59
N ARG A 403 -21.05 19.50 0.84
CA ARG A 403 -21.96 20.41 1.57
C ARG A 403 -22.35 19.94 2.98
N GLN A 404 -22.31 18.64 3.27
CA GLN A 404 -22.77 18.08 4.56
C GLN A 404 -21.65 17.78 5.57
N GLY A 405 -20.45 18.36 5.41
CA GLY A 405 -19.31 18.05 6.28
C GLY A 405 -18.78 16.61 6.11
N GLY A 406 -19.06 16.00 4.95
CA GLY A 406 -18.47 14.73 4.53
C GLY A 406 -17.01 14.88 4.09
N ASP A 407 -16.35 13.74 3.92
CA ASP A 407 -14.93 13.63 3.56
C ASP A 407 -14.62 14.34 2.22
N TRP A 408 -14.00 15.53 2.31
CA TRP A 408 -13.60 16.39 1.18
C TRP A 408 -12.83 15.61 0.10
N THR A 409 -12.03 14.61 0.50
CA THR A 409 -11.20 13.80 -0.40
C THR A 409 -12.02 12.91 -1.34
N LYS A 410 -13.21 12.44 -0.92
CA LYS A 410 -14.14 11.68 -1.79
C LYS A 410 -14.67 12.48 -2.99
N SER A 411 -14.60 13.80 -2.90
CA SER A 411 -15.12 14.72 -3.92
C SER A 411 -14.06 15.24 -4.90
N GLY A 412 -12.79 14.82 -4.77
CA GLY A 412 -11.64 15.33 -5.54
C GLY A 412 -11.46 14.72 -6.94
N GLY A 413 -11.72 13.41 -7.10
CA GLY A 413 -11.49 12.71 -8.39
C GLY A 413 -10.16 11.95 -8.38
N THR A 414 -10.10 10.91 -9.22
CA THR A 414 -9.06 9.85 -9.30
C THR A 414 -8.70 9.17 -7.98
N GLU A 415 -9.50 8.14 -7.67
CA GLU A 415 -9.21 6.87 -6.99
C GLU A 415 -8.02 6.81 -6.01
N SER A 416 -8.36 7.06 -4.75
CA SER A 416 -7.93 6.20 -3.66
C SER A 416 -9.13 6.01 -2.73
N PHE A 417 -9.30 4.82 -2.15
CA PHE A 417 -10.44 4.59 -1.27
C PHE A 417 -10.38 5.61 -0.12
N PRO A 418 -11.45 6.34 0.18
CA PRO A 418 -11.38 7.39 1.20
C PRO A 418 -11.07 6.82 2.58
N ILE A 419 -10.25 7.53 3.34
CA ILE A 419 -9.70 7.14 4.64
C ILE A 419 -8.73 5.96 4.55
N ILE A 420 -9.03 4.90 3.81
CA ILE A 420 -8.19 3.68 3.68
C ILE A 420 -7.10 3.78 2.60
N GLY A 421 -7.20 4.72 1.66
CA GLY A 421 -6.23 4.91 0.58
C GLY A 421 -6.13 3.69 -0.35
N SER A 422 -4.92 3.34 -0.75
CA SER A 422 -4.60 2.14 -1.55
C SER A 422 -4.49 0.87 -0.70
N VAL A 423 -4.98 0.88 0.56
CA VAL A 423 -4.92 -0.30 1.44
C VAL A 423 -5.57 -1.55 0.83
N PRO A 424 -6.73 -1.47 0.16
CA PRO A 424 -7.33 -2.66 -0.48
C PRO A 424 -6.47 -3.28 -1.58
N ASP A 425 -5.65 -2.46 -2.25
CA ASP A 425 -4.80 -2.89 -3.36
C ASP A 425 -3.49 -3.54 -2.88
N VAL A 426 -3.17 -3.41 -1.59
CA VAL A 426 -1.94 -3.96 -1.01
C VAL A 426 -2.22 -5.36 -0.43
N PRO A 427 -1.61 -6.42 -0.97
CA PRO A 427 -1.87 -7.77 -0.50
C PRO A 427 -1.32 -7.99 0.92
N ASP A 428 -2.03 -8.79 1.71
CA ASP A 428 -1.65 -9.15 3.09
C ASP A 428 -0.37 -10.01 3.17
N LYS A 429 0.11 -10.54 2.05
CA LYS A 429 1.39 -11.25 1.96
C LYS A 429 2.21 -10.65 0.82
N ASN A 430 3.53 -10.59 1.01
CA ASN A 430 4.46 -10.09 -0.01
C ASN A 430 4.11 -8.71 -0.58
N SER A 431 3.57 -7.80 0.23
CA SER A 431 3.16 -6.45 -0.19
C SER A 431 4.25 -5.65 -0.92
N PHE A 432 5.53 -5.94 -0.63
CA PHE A 432 6.68 -5.37 -1.34
C PHE A 432 6.67 -5.66 -2.85
N LEU A 433 6.03 -6.75 -3.31
CA LEU A 433 5.86 -7.04 -4.73
C LEU A 433 4.91 -6.04 -5.38
N LYS A 434 3.79 -5.70 -4.72
CA LYS A 434 2.86 -4.68 -5.23
C LYS A 434 3.49 -3.29 -5.25
N PHE A 435 4.27 -2.96 -4.21
CA PHE A 435 5.05 -1.71 -4.23
C PHE A 435 6.13 -1.71 -5.32
N HIS A 436 6.73 -2.86 -5.62
CA HIS A 436 7.67 -2.97 -6.72
C HIS A 436 7.01 -2.77 -8.08
N GLU A 437 5.87 -3.42 -8.30
CA GLU A 437 5.02 -3.29 -9.48
C GLU A 437 4.63 -1.83 -9.74
N TRP A 438 4.10 -1.14 -8.71
CA TRP A 438 3.84 0.30 -8.79
C TRP A 438 5.09 1.13 -9.04
N GLY A 439 6.25 0.72 -8.52
CA GLY A 439 7.53 1.32 -8.85
C GLY A 439 7.89 1.22 -10.33
N GLN A 440 7.56 0.12 -11.00
CA GLN A 440 7.73 -0.01 -12.45
C GLN A 440 6.76 0.88 -13.21
N GLN A 441 5.53 1.03 -12.72
CA GLN A 441 4.49 1.84 -13.35
C GLN A 441 4.72 3.35 -13.21
N TYR A 442 5.07 3.82 -12.01
CA TYR A 442 5.13 5.24 -11.66
C TYR A 442 6.55 5.81 -11.59
N GLY A 443 7.58 4.95 -11.60
CA GLY A 443 8.97 5.33 -11.77
C GLY A 443 9.81 5.39 -10.48
N PRO A 444 10.88 6.21 -10.46
CA PRO A 444 11.95 6.14 -9.46
C PRO A 444 11.54 6.56 -8.04
N ILE A 445 10.46 7.33 -7.95
CA ILE A 445 9.84 7.82 -6.72
C ILE A 445 8.34 8.06 -6.98
N TYR A 446 7.49 7.56 -6.10
CA TYR A 446 6.04 7.77 -6.18
C TYR A 446 5.41 7.80 -4.78
N GLN A 447 4.15 8.23 -4.68
CA GLN A 447 3.44 8.30 -3.41
C GLN A 447 2.15 7.46 -3.41
N THR A 448 1.80 6.90 -2.25
CA THR A 448 0.52 6.25 -2.00
C THR A 448 -0.08 6.75 -0.71
N ASN A 449 -1.40 6.83 -0.64
CA ASN A 449 -2.11 7.03 0.61
C ASN A 449 -2.37 5.66 1.24
N LEU A 450 -1.94 5.43 2.47
CA LEU A 450 -2.30 4.22 3.22
C LEU A 450 -2.98 4.65 4.50
N ALA A 451 -4.28 4.41 4.60
CA ALA A 451 -5.07 4.75 5.78
C ALA A 451 -4.98 6.23 6.24
N GLY A 452 -4.88 7.18 5.30
CA GLY A 452 -4.78 8.62 5.60
C GLY A 452 -3.35 9.10 5.87
N GLN A 453 -2.35 8.22 5.77
CA GLN A 453 -0.93 8.55 5.85
C GLN A 453 -0.33 8.60 4.45
N ASN A 454 0.50 9.63 4.17
CA ASN A 454 1.24 9.72 2.91
C ASN A 454 2.49 8.84 2.98
N HIS A 455 2.62 7.88 2.07
CA HIS A 455 3.78 7.01 1.92
C HIS A 455 4.49 7.36 0.61
N VAL A 456 5.79 7.63 0.69
CA VAL A 456 6.65 7.89 -0.48
C VAL A 456 7.56 6.68 -0.67
N TRP A 457 7.46 6.03 -1.81
CA TRP A 457 8.24 4.85 -2.16
C TRP A 457 9.39 5.25 -3.08
N ILE A 458 10.61 4.85 -2.71
CA ILE A 458 11.84 5.17 -3.44
C ILE A 458 12.38 3.87 -4.04
N THR A 459 12.45 3.79 -5.36
CA THR A 459 12.75 2.53 -6.07
C THR A 459 14.18 2.47 -6.61
N ARG A 460 14.95 3.57 -6.51
CA ARG A 460 16.33 3.70 -7.00
C ARG A 460 17.31 4.07 -5.87
N ASP A 461 18.49 3.44 -5.86
CA ASP A 461 19.50 3.69 -4.82
C ASP A 461 19.97 5.14 -4.81
N ARG A 462 20.19 5.74 -6.00
CA ARG A 462 20.60 7.15 -6.13
C ARG A 462 19.64 8.09 -5.40
N VAL A 463 18.34 7.90 -5.59
CA VAL A 463 17.30 8.73 -4.98
C VAL A 463 17.28 8.54 -3.46
N ALA A 464 17.46 7.30 -2.99
CA ALA A 464 17.56 7.02 -1.56
C ALA A 464 18.82 7.66 -0.93
N GLN A 465 19.96 7.63 -1.61
CA GLN A 465 21.18 8.30 -1.19
C GLN A 465 21.01 9.82 -1.11
N ASP A 466 20.34 10.42 -2.10
CA ASP A 466 20.11 11.86 -2.15
C ASP A 466 19.15 12.31 -1.04
N LEU A 467 18.01 11.63 -0.87
CA LEU A 467 17.00 11.99 0.11
C LEU A 467 17.39 11.58 1.54
N LEU A 468 17.75 10.32 1.76
CA LEU A 468 17.96 9.74 3.09
C LEU A 468 19.41 9.86 3.58
N GLY A 469 20.36 10.03 2.66
CA GLY A 469 21.78 10.26 2.93
C GLY A 469 22.13 11.75 2.97
N LYS A 470 22.13 12.41 1.80
CA LYS A 470 22.57 13.81 1.66
C LYS A 470 21.60 14.79 2.33
N ARG A 471 20.29 14.56 2.21
CA ARG A 471 19.23 15.37 2.86
C ARG A 471 18.71 14.77 4.17
N ALA A 472 19.51 13.92 4.83
CA ALA A 472 19.15 13.26 6.09
C ALA A 472 18.68 14.22 7.21
N ALA A 473 19.07 15.49 7.18
CA ALA A 473 18.59 16.46 8.17
C ALA A 473 17.08 16.68 8.12
N ASN A 474 16.48 16.58 6.93
CA ASN A 474 15.03 16.68 6.75
C ASN A 474 14.35 15.31 6.74
N ASN A 475 15.01 14.30 6.18
CA ASN A 475 14.36 13.07 5.72
C ASN A 475 14.78 11.81 6.51
N SER A 476 15.28 11.96 7.74
CA SER A 476 15.74 10.81 8.54
C SER A 476 15.08 10.66 9.91
N GLU A 477 13.93 11.29 10.14
CA GLU A 477 13.14 10.97 11.34
C GLU A 477 12.43 9.62 11.19
N ARG A 478 11.79 9.15 12.27
CA ARG A 478 11.11 7.86 12.30
C ARG A 478 9.60 8.06 12.52
N PRO A 479 8.75 7.38 11.72
CA PRO A 479 7.32 7.45 11.92
C PRO A 479 6.91 6.87 13.27
N PHE A 480 5.86 7.43 13.82
CA PHE A 480 5.21 6.88 15.00
C PHE A 480 4.55 5.53 14.66
N ILE A 481 4.77 4.52 15.49
CA ILE A 481 4.20 3.18 15.32
C ILE A 481 3.09 2.97 16.37
N PRO A 482 1.80 3.00 15.99
CA PRO A 482 0.69 2.98 16.94
C PRO A 482 0.58 1.69 17.75
N SER A 483 1.01 0.55 17.21
CA SER A 483 0.94 -0.74 17.89
C SER A 483 1.81 -0.85 19.13
N LEU A 484 2.87 -0.05 19.25
CA LEU A 484 3.84 -0.19 20.33
C LEU A 484 3.35 0.48 21.61
N GLN A 485 3.64 -0.16 22.74
CA GLN A 485 3.23 0.33 24.06
C GLN A 485 3.94 1.64 24.42
N ALA A 486 5.26 1.65 24.30
CA ALA A 486 6.06 2.86 24.50
C ALA A 486 6.24 3.56 23.15
N ASP A 487 6.20 4.91 23.13
CA ASP A 487 6.42 5.65 21.89
C ASP A 487 7.83 5.35 21.36
N ASN A 488 7.90 4.81 20.15
CA ASN A 488 9.17 4.42 19.55
C ASN A 488 10.12 5.59 19.38
N ARG A 489 9.58 6.79 19.23
CA ARG A 489 10.33 7.98 18.84
C ARG A 489 11.16 8.56 19.98
N ASP A 490 10.74 8.39 21.24
CA ASP A 490 11.35 9.08 22.39
C ASP A 490 11.46 8.26 23.69
N SER A 491 10.99 7.02 23.75
CA SER A 491 11.00 6.24 25.00
C SER A 491 12.38 5.72 25.44
N GLY A 492 13.37 5.69 24.55
CA GLY A 492 14.65 5.03 24.82
C GLY A 492 14.62 3.50 24.63
N HIS A 493 13.48 2.91 24.24
CA HIS A 493 13.32 1.46 24.18
C HIS A 493 13.55 0.84 22.81
N TYR A 494 13.58 1.63 21.73
CA TYR A 494 13.58 1.12 20.35
C TYR A 494 14.62 1.82 19.46
N LEU A 495 15.91 1.71 19.79
CA LEU A 495 17.01 2.40 19.08
C LEU A 495 16.88 2.46 17.54
N PRO A 496 16.54 1.37 16.81
CA PRO A 496 16.43 1.41 15.35
C PRO A 496 15.26 2.28 14.83
N LEU A 497 14.21 2.44 15.64
CA LEU A 497 12.93 3.07 15.32
C LEU A 497 12.75 4.43 16.03
N MET A 498 13.79 4.92 16.71
CA MET A 498 13.74 6.14 17.50
C MET A 498 14.06 7.37 16.66
N SER A 499 13.29 8.44 16.87
CA SER A 499 13.54 9.75 16.28
C SER A 499 14.78 10.39 16.90
N ARG A 500 15.34 11.40 16.24
CA ARG A 500 16.57 12.03 16.71
C ARG A 500 16.28 12.88 17.95
N ASN A 501 16.86 12.46 19.07
CA ASN A 501 16.83 13.15 20.34
C ASN A 501 18.09 12.74 21.14
N GLU A 502 18.22 13.24 22.38
CA GLU A 502 19.38 12.95 23.23
C GLU A 502 19.53 11.45 23.54
N LEU A 503 18.42 10.72 23.70
CA LEU A 503 18.40 9.27 23.92
C LEU A 503 18.99 8.53 22.71
N TRP A 504 18.52 8.85 21.50
CA TRP A 504 19.03 8.25 20.27
C TRP A 504 20.52 8.55 20.10
N THR A 505 20.95 9.79 20.32
CA THR A 505 22.36 10.18 20.17
C THR A 505 23.27 9.40 21.12
N ARG A 506 22.93 9.29 22.41
CA ARG A 506 23.78 8.57 23.37
C ARG A 506 23.73 7.06 23.17
N GLN A 507 22.58 6.48 22.83
CA GLN A 507 22.49 5.05 22.52
C GLN A 507 23.22 4.70 21.22
N ARG A 508 23.19 5.55 20.18
CA ARG A 508 24.02 5.34 18.97
C ARG A 508 25.51 5.48 19.24
N LYS A 509 25.90 6.40 20.11
CA LYS A 509 27.30 6.52 20.55
C LYS A 509 27.75 5.24 21.27
N PHE A 510 26.93 4.73 22.18
CA PHE A 510 27.18 3.46 22.86
C PHE A 510 27.23 2.28 21.88
N ALA A 511 26.29 2.22 20.93
CA ALA A 511 26.28 1.22 19.85
C ALA A 511 27.61 1.21 19.10
N LYS A 512 28.12 2.38 18.70
CA LYS A 512 29.43 2.49 18.05
C LYS A 512 30.56 1.94 18.94
N GLN A 513 30.57 2.27 20.24
CA GLN A 513 31.60 1.79 21.17
C GLN A 513 31.62 0.27 21.28
N ILE A 514 30.45 -0.36 21.45
CA ILE A 514 30.37 -1.82 21.56
C ILE A 514 30.74 -2.52 20.24
N MET A 515 30.39 -1.95 19.09
CA MET A 515 30.74 -2.49 17.78
C MET A 515 32.23 -2.36 17.50
N ASP A 516 32.84 -1.19 17.77
CA ASP A 516 34.28 -0.98 17.61
C ASP A 516 35.07 -1.94 18.52
N LYS A 517 34.65 -2.10 19.79
CA LYS A 517 35.29 -3.03 20.73
C LYS A 517 35.14 -4.48 20.28
N SER A 518 33.95 -4.91 19.86
CA SER A 518 33.72 -6.26 19.34
C SER A 518 34.57 -6.53 18.10
N SER A 519 34.60 -5.61 17.13
CA SER A 519 35.40 -5.76 15.91
C SER A 519 36.90 -5.82 16.18
N ALA A 520 37.42 -4.97 17.08
CA ALA A 520 38.83 -4.98 17.47
C ALA A 520 39.28 -6.30 18.14
N ASN A 521 38.34 -7.09 18.65
CA ASN A 521 38.59 -8.39 19.26
C ASN A 521 38.07 -9.54 18.37
N SER A 522 37.87 -9.32 17.07
CA SER A 522 37.36 -10.33 16.12
C SER A 522 36.08 -11.01 16.61
N PHE A 523 35.18 -10.22 17.22
CA PHE A 523 33.93 -10.69 17.83
C PHE A 523 34.13 -11.84 18.84
N TYR A 524 35.31 -11.88 19.48
CA TYR A 524 35.74 -12.88 20.45
C TYR A 524 35.67 -14.32 19.91
N HIS A 525 35.75 -14.49 18.59
CA HIS A 525 35.65 -15.78 17.88
C HIS A 525 34.35 -16.55 18.15
N TYR A 526 33.30 -15.86 18.60
CA TYR A 526 31.99 -16.49 18.82
C TYR A 526 31.35 -17.05 17.54
N PRO A 527 31.47 -16.41 16.35
CA PRO A 527 30.99 -17.02 15.11
C PRO A 527 31.68 -18.36 14.82
N GLU A 528 33.00 -18.46 14.98
CA GLU A 528 33.75 -19.70 14.76
C GLU A 528 33.38 -20.79 15.78
N LEU A 529 33.18 -20.43 17.05
CA LEU A 529 32.74 -21.37 18.08
C LEU A 529 31.34 -21.92 17.78
N GLU A 530 30.37 -21.06 17.48
CA GLU A 530 28.99 -21.49 17.25
C GLU A 530 28.82 -22.19 15.88
N SER A 531 29.75 -22.02 14.93
CA SER A 531 29.69 -22.73 13.65
C SER A 531 29.95 -24.23 13.82
N ILE A 532 30.78 -24.64 14.78
CA ILE A 532 30.99 -26.05 15.13
C ILE A 532 29.67 -26.69 15.56
N ARG A 533 28.91 -26.02 16.44
CA ARG A 533 27.58 -26.48 16.87
C ARG A 533 26.59 -26.51 15.71
N LEU A 534 26.57 -25.47 14.88
CA LEU A 534 25.73 -25.40 13.69
C LEU A 534 25.95 -26.62 12.79
N LEU A 535 27.22 -26.92 12.45
CA LEU A 535 27.56 -28.04 11.59
C LEU A 535 27.20 -29.38 12.23
N PHE A 536 27.47 -29.57 13.52
CA PHE A 536 27.12 -30.80 14.23
C PHE A 536 25.60 -31.05 14.25
N GLU A 537 24.79 -30.02 14.50
CA GLU A 537 23.33 -30.11 14.47
C GLU A 537 22.82 -30.49 13.08
N LEU A 538 23.36 -29.85 12.04
CA LEU A 538 22.96 -30.13 10.65
C LEU A 538 23.42 -31.51 10.15
N MET A 539 24.57 -31.99 10.62
CA MET A 539 25.02 -33.36 10.34
C MET A 539 24.12 -34.41 11.00
N THR A 540 23.56 -34.09 12.16
CA THR A 540 22.73 -35.00 12.96
C THR A 540 21.28 -34.98 12.47
N ASP A 541 20.74 -33.79 12.20
CA ASP A 541 19.36 -33.59 11.77
C ASP A 541 19.27 -32.42 10.76
N PRO A 542 19.55 -32.67 9.47
CA PRO A 542 19.51 -31.65 8.43
C PRO A 542 18.09 -31.09 8.21
N SER A 543 17.04 -31.80 8.63
CA SER A 543 15.66 -31.33 8.49
C SER A 543 15.36 -30.08 9.34
N ARG A 544 16.14 -29.87 10.41
CA ARG A 544 16.02 -28.73 11.32
C ARG A 544 16.86 -27.51 10.91
N TYR A 545 17.29 -27.42 9.66
CA TYR A 545 18.20 -26.37 9.21
C TYR A 545 17.75 -24.94 9.57
N ASN A 546 16.47 -24.62 9.41
CA ASN A 546 15.94 -23.31 9.77
C ASN A 546 16.21 -22.97 11.25
N HIS A 547 15.95 -23.92 12.15
CA HIS A 547 16.21 -23.75 13.57
C HIS A 547 17.72 -23.65 13.86
N ALA A 548 18.54 -24.47 13.21
CA ALA A 548 19.98 -24.48 13.41
C ALA A 548 20.62 -23.13 12.98
N LEU A 549 20.23 -22.60 11.82
CA LEU A 549 20.70 -21.31 11.30
C LEU A 549 20.27 -20.13 12.18
N GLU A 550 19.01 -20.08 12.61
CA GLU A 550 18.56 -19.06 13.57
C GLU A 550 19.26 -19.18 14.92
N SER A 551 19.46 -20.41 15.39
CA SER A 551 20.14 -20.68 16.66
C SER A 551 21.60 -20.23 16.60
N PHE A 552 22.31 -20.47 15.49
CA PHE A 552 23.68 -20.00 15.27
C PHE A 552 23.77 -18.48 15.50
N ILE A 553 22.98 -17.71 14.77
CA ILE A 553 22.98 -16.25 14.85
C ILE A 553 22.56 -15.73 16.23
N SER A 554 21.46 -16.25 16.78
CA SER A 554 20.95 -15.79 18.07
C SER A 554 21.91 -16.13 19.21
N ARG A 555 22.62 -17.26 19.17
CA ARG A 555 23.61 -17.63 20.19
C ARG A 555 24.86 -16.76 20.12
N VAL A 556 25.39 -16.48 18.93
CA VAL A 556 26.49 -15.51 18.77
C VAL A 556 26.09 -14.15 19.33
N THR A 557 24.89 -13.68 18.97
CA THR A 557 24.34 -12.42 19.47
C THR A 557 24.17 -12.41 20.99
N CYS A 558 23.69 -13.50 21.60
CA CYS A 558 23.54 -13.59 23.05
C CYS A 558 24.90 -13.57 23.78
N ARG A 559 25.93 -14.23 23.23
CA ARG A 559 27.29 -14.16 23.75
C ARG A 559 27.84 -12.74 23.70
N LEU A 560 27.69 -12.07 22.57
CA LEU A 560 28.09 -10.66 22.44
C LEU A 560 27.31 -9.75 23.41
N GLY A 561 26.00 -10.00 23.59
CA GLY A 561 25.13 -9.19 24.44
C GLY A 561 25.37 -9.37 25.94
N TRP A 562 25.44 -10.62 26.41
CA TRP A 562 25.40 -10.97 27.83
C TRP A 562 26.45 -12.01 28.26
N GLY A 563 27.33 -12.44 27.35
CA GLY A 563 28.38 -13.41 27.66
C GLY A 563 27.84 -14.83 27.89
N SER A 564 26.68 -15.16 27.33
CA SER A 564 26.02 -16.46 27.48
C SER A 564 25.12 -16.70 26.27
N ALA A 565 25.07 -17.94 25.78
CA ALA A 565 24.21 -18.38 24.69
C ALA A 565 22.83 -18.90 25.15
N ALA A 566 22.67 -19.21 26.44
CA ALA A 566 21.42 -19.70 27.05
C ALA A 566 20.15 -18.86 26.78
N PRO A 567 20.21 -17.52 26.59
CA PRO A 567 19.02 -16.72 26.26
C PRO A 567 18.51 -16.87 24.81
N SER A 568 19.19 -17.62 23.95
CA SER A 568 18.97 -17.61 22.49
C SER A 568 17.52 -17.87 22.06
N ASP A 569 16.86 -18.90 22.61
CA ASP A 569 15.48 -19.22 22.20
C ASP A 569 14.47 -18.16 22.64
N GLU A 570 14.61 -17.65 23.86
CA GLU A 570 13.77 -16.56 24.35
C GLU A 570 14.01 -15.28 23.56
N LEU A 571 15.26 -14.97 23.19
CA LEU A 571 15.59 -13.80 22.37
C LEU A 571 14.95 -13.88 20.99
N LYS A 572 15.02 -15.04 20.31
CA LYS A 572 14.33 -15.27 19.03
C LYS A 572 12.83 -15.05 19.17
N GLN A 573 12.23 -15.54 20.26
CA GLN A 573 10.81 -15.34 20.52
C GLN A 573 10.47 -13.86 20.71
N ARG A 574 11.22 -13.13 21.54
CA ARG A 574 11.04 -11.67 21.72
C ARG A 574 11.18 -10.93 20.38
N ALA A 575 12.15 -11.32 19.56
CA ALA A 575 12.38 -10.70 18.26
C ALA A 575 11.22 -10.92 17.28
N ARG A 576 10.70 -12.15 17.18
CA ARG A 576 9.49 -12.43 16.37
C ARG A 576 8.28 -11.63 16.82
N GLU A 577 8.04 -11.58 18.13
CA GLU A 577 6.92 -10.82 18.67
C GLU A 577 7.06 -9.32 18.37
N LEU A 578 8.25 -8.74 18.53
CA LEU A 578 8.45 -7.33 18.17
C LEU A 578 8.22 -7.09 16.67
N LEU A 579 8.70 -7.97 15.80
CA LEU A 579 8.53 -7.86 14.34
C LEU A 579 7.05 -7.82 13.92
N ILE A 580 6.18 -8.59 14.58
CA ILE A 580 4.72 -8.52 14.38
C ILE A 580 4.19 -7.12 14.73
N GLY A 581 4.65 -6.55 15.84
CA GLY A 581 4.25 -5.22 16.30
C GLY A 581 4.70 -4.12 15.35
N VAL A 582 5.95 -4.14 14.87
CA VAL A 582 6.53 -3.03 14.08
C VAL A 582 6.26 -3.13 12.59
N SER A 583 5.83 -4.30 12.09
CA SER A 583 5.51 -4.47 10.68
C SER A 583 4.33 -3.57 10.28
N PRO A 584 4.44 -2.81 9.17
CA PRO A 584 3.32 -2.05 8.61
C PRO A 584 2.08 -2.91 8.33
N ASN A 585 2.31 -4.18 8.01
CA ASN A 585 1.26 -5.15 7.70
C ASN A 585 0.88 -6.06 8.88
N GLY A 586 1.56 -5.94 10.02
CA GLY A 586 1.40 -6.83 11.17
C GLY A 586 0.20 -6.49 12.06
N ALA A 587 0.38 -5.54 12.98
CA ALA A 587 -0.68 -5.19 13.92
C ALA A 587 -1.79 -4.34 13.26
N LEU A 588 -3.06 -4.72 13.45
CA LEU A 588 -4.21 -3.97 12.92
C LEU A 588 -4.22 -2.50 13.38
N THR A 589 -3.68 -2.20 14.55
CA THR A 589 -3.53 -0.83 15.07
C THR A 589 -2.57 0.02 14.25
N ASN A 590 -1.63 -0.56 13.51
CA ASN A 590 -0.77 0.17 12.57
C ASN A 590 -1.53 0.62 11.34
N LYS A 591 -2.43 -0.23 10.82
CA LYS A 591 -3.33 0.10 9.71
C LYS A 591 -4.44 1.08 10.15
N LEU A 592 -4.97 0.90 11.36
CA LEU A 592 -6.09 1.68 11.90
C LEU A 592 -5.69 2.37 13.21
N GLY A 593 -4.94 3.47 13.11
CA GLY A 593 -4.35 4.16 14.26
C GLY A 593 -5.34 4.60 15.35
N PHE A 594 -6.62 4.82 15.00
CA PHE A 594 -7.67 5.17 15.98
C PHE A 594 -7.94 4.05 16.99
N LEU A 595 -7.68 2.78 16.64
CA LEU A 595 -7.85 1.64 17.54
C LEU A 595 -6.95 1.74 18.78
N LYS A 596 -5.80 2.43 18.70
CA LYS A 596 -4.94 2.69 19.87
C LYS A 596 -5.68 3.40 21.01
N LYS A 597 -6.63 4.27 20.67
CA LYS A 597 -7.39 5.09 21.64
C LYS A 597 -8.45 4.28 22.40
N LEU A 598 -8.84 3.12 21.88
CA LEU A 598 -9.86 2.27 22.51
C LEU A 598 -9.29 1.54 23.75
N PRO A 599 -10.14 1.14 24.71
CA PRO A 599 -9.74 0.34 25.85
C PRO A 599 -9.17 -1.03 25.43
N GLU A 600 -8.24 -1.56 26.21
CA GLU A 600 -7.59 -2.87 25.95
C GLU A 600 -8.59 -4.03 25.81
N ALA A 601 -9.70 -3.98 26.55
CA ALA A 601 -10.75 -4.99 26.48
C ALA A 601 -11.43 -5.08 25.10
N VAL A 602 -11.37 -4.01 24.31
CA VAL A 602 -11.99 -3.93 22.97
C VAL A 602 -10.96 -4.21 21.87
N VAL A 603 -9.67 -4.07 22.16
CA VAL A 603 -8.58 -4.23 21.18
C VAL A 603 -7.59 -5.29 21.69
N PRO A 604 -7.82 -6.58 21.39
CA PRO A 604 -6.95 -7.67 21.85
C PRO A 604 -5.47 -7.48 21.48
N ALA A 605 -5.18 -6.86 20.33
CA ALA A 605 -3.83 -6.52 19.90
C ALA A 605 -3.09 -5.60 20.89
N LYS A 606 -3.80 -4.65 21.52
CA LYS A 606 -3.24 -3.74 22.53
C LYS A 606 -2.93 -4.47 23.83
N ALA A 607 -3.83 -5.35 24.26
CA ALA A 607 -3.60 -6.19 25.45
C ALA A 607 -2.42 -7.16 25.23
N TRP A 608 -2.27 -7.67 24.01
CA TRP A 608 -1.13 -8.50 23.62
C TRP A 608 0.18 -7.73 23.66
N GLU A 609 0.23 -6.53 23.06
CA GLU A 609 1.42 -5.68 23.08
C GLU A 609 1.84 -5.35 24.52
N PHE A 610 0.89 -5.05 25.41
CA PHE A 610 1.21 -4.78 26.80
C PHE A 610 1.93 -5.96 27.47
N ARG A 611 1.48 -7.19 27.20
CA ARG A 611 2.15 -8.41 27.68
C ARG A 611 3.54 -8.55 27.07
N ARG A 612 3.67 -8.41 25.74
CA ARG A 612 4.96 -8.47 25.04
C ARG A 612 5.96 -7.48 25.64
N TYR A 613 5.57 -6.21 25.75
CA TYR A 613 6.39 -5.12 26.29
C TYR A 613 6.86 -5.42 27.72
N ARG A 614 5.96 -5.89 28.60
CA ARG A 614 6.30 -6.25 29.98
C ARG A 614 7.26 -7.43 30.05
N THR A 615 7.02 -8.47 29.26
CA THR A 615 7.85 -9.67 29.22
C THR A 615 9.25 -9.36 28.68
N GLU A 616 9.36 -8.55 27.62
CA GLU A 616 10.63 -8.08 27.07
C GLU A 616 11.42 -7.23 28.08
N SER A 617 10.76 -6.25 28.71
CA SER A 617 11.38 -5.41 29.74
C SER A 617 11.94 -6.24 30.90
N ARG A 618 11.16 -7.23 31.34
CA ARG A 618 11.57 -8.16 32.40
C ARG A 618 12.74 -9.04 31.94
N PHE A 619 12.70 -9.57 30.72
CA PHE A 619 13.76 -10.38 30.15
C PHE A 619 15.09 -9.63 30.09
N PHE A 620 15.12 -8.41 29.53
CA PHE A 620 16.34 -7.60 29.50
C PHE A 620 16.87 -7.26 30.88
N THR A 621 15.97 -7.01 31.84
CA THR A 621 16.36 -6.73 33.23
C THR A 621 16.93 -7.97 33.92
N ILE A 622 16.38 -9.16 33.68
CA ILE A 622 16.92 -10.43 34.19
C ILE A 622 18.36 -10.62 33.67
N LEU A 623 18.56 -10.51 32.37
CA LEU A 623 19.89 -10.70 31.76
C LEU A 623 20.90 -9.66 32.24
N GLN A 624 20.48 -8.40 32.40
CA GLN A 624 21.33 -7.37 33.01
C GLN A 624 21.73 -7.75 34.44
N ASN A 625 20.78 -8.22 35.26
CA ASN A 625 21.04 -8.60 36.64
C ASN A 625 21.98 -9.80 36.71
N GLU A 626 21.86 -10.78 35.82
CA GLU A 626 22.76 -11.93 35.78
C GLU A 626 24.20 -11.54 35.47
N VAL A 627 24.41 -10.66 34.49
CA VAL A 627 25.75 -10.11 34.21
C VAL A 627 26.26 -9.31 35.40
N ARG A 628 25.38 -8.56 36.09
CA ARG A 628 25.74 -7.82 37.31
C ARG A 628 26.18 -8.76 38.44
N GLU A 629 25.50 -9.88 38.67
CA GLU A 629 25.92 -10.86 39.67
C GLU A 629 27.24 -11.54 39.27
N LYS A 630 27.41 -11.91 37.99
CA LYS A 630 28.69 -12.45 37.48
C LYS A 630 29.85 -11.45 37.61
N LEU A 631 29.57 -10.14 37.49
CA LEU A 631 30.58 -9.10 37.71
C LEU A 631 31.02 -9.05 39.18
N LYS A 632 30.10 -9.20 40.13
CA LYS A 632 30.44 -9.27 41.56
C LYS A 632 31.30 -10.49 41.88
N SER A 633 31.03 -11.64 41.25
CA SER A 633 31.85 -12.84 41.39
C SER A 633 33.12 -12.83 40.52
N LYS A 634 33.38 -11.77 39.74
CA LYS A 634 34.51 -11.66 38.80
C LYS A 634 34.56 -12.78 37.75
N THR A 635 33.40 -13.32 37.38
CA THR A 635 33.25 -14.39 36.39
C THR A 635 32.48 -13.95 35.14
N ALA A 636 32.14 -12.67 35.00
CA ALA A 636 31.41 -12.16 33.85
C ALA A 636 32.25 -12.20 32.56
N PRO A 637 31.83 -12.93 31.51
CA PRO A 637 32.52 -12.91 30.23
C PRO A 637 32.44 -11.52 29.57
N GLU A 638 33.37 -11.24 28.65
CA GLU A 638 33.31 -10.02 27.84
C GLU A 638 31.97 -9.97 27.08
N SER A 639 31.26 -8.85 27.21
CA SER A 639 29.95 -8.65 26.58
C SER A 639 29.58 -7.17 26.56
N TRP A 640 28.60 -6.80 25.74
CA TRP A 640 28.06 -5.44 25.66
C TRP A 640 27.46 -5.01 27.00
N MET A 641 26.73 -5.91 27.68
CA MET A 641 26.17 -5.63 29.00
C MET A 641 27.26 -5.45 30.06
N ARG A 642 28.32 -6.27 30.02
CA ARG A 642 29.47 -6.07 30.91
C ARG A 642 30.11 -4.71 30.67
N HIS A 643 30.35 -4.35 29.41
CA HIS A 643 30.90 -3.04 29.05
C HIS A 643 30.05 -1.88 29.57
N PHE A 644 28.72 -1.97 29.41
CA PHE A 644 27.78 -1.00 29.97
C PHE A 644 27.91 -0.89 31.50
N LEU A 645 27.88 -2.02 32.21
CA LEU A 645 27.90 -2.02 33.68
C LEU A 645 29.23 -1.49 34.26
N GLU A 646 30.35 -1.77 33.61
CA GLU A 646 31.67 -1.25 34.00
C GLU A 646 31.83 0.26 33.70
N ASN A 647 31.17 0.77 32.66
CA ASN A 647 31.35 2.13 32.16
C ASN A 647 30.10 3.02 32.30
N LYS A 648 29.17 2.64 33.18
CA LYS A 648 27.83 3.26 33.30
C LYS A 648 27.87 4.79 33.43
N ALA A 649 28.81 5.34 34.20
CA ALA A 649 28.93 6.79 34.36
C ALA A 649 29.33 7.51 33.06
N ALA A 650 30.12 6.86 32.20
CA ALA A 650 30.61 7.43 30.95
C ALA A 650 29.60 7.36 29.80
N THR A 651 28.58 6.50 29.89
CA THR A 651 27.56 6.36 28.83
C THR A 651 26.54 7.50 28.82
N GLY A 652 26.33 8.17 29.96
CA GLY A 652 25.32 9.21 30.11
C GLY A 652 23.88 8.70 30.09
N PHE A 653 23.66 7.39 30.29
CA PHE A 653 22.32 6.81 30.35
C PHE A 653 21.59 7.22 31.63
N ALA A 654 20.31 7.55 31.51
CA ALA A 654 19.51 8.07 32.62
C ALA A 654 19.13 6.99 33.65
N SER A 655 19.13 5.71 33.24
CA SER A 655 18.77 4.58 34.10
C SER A 655 19.45 3.28 33.67
N ASP A 656 19.44 2.30 34.58
CA ASP A 656 19.82 0.92 34.25
C ASP A 656 18.90 0.30 33.20
N LEU A 657 17.61 0.68 33.20
CA LEU A 657 16.64 0.20 32.23
C LEU A 657 16.99 0.68 30.81
N GLU A 658 17.44 1.93 30.68
CA GLU A 658 17.92 2.44 29.38
C GLU A 658 19.09 1.60 28.85
N GLY A 659 20.05 1.23 29.72
CA GLY A 659 21.15 0.34 29.34
C GLY A 659 20.69 -1.08 29.01
N ALA A 660 19.69 -1.59 29.72
CA ALA A 660 19.07 -2.89 29.44
C ALA A 660 18.43 -2.91 28.04
N TYR A 661 17.68 -1.87 27.67
CA TYR A 661 17.12 -1.73 26.33
C TYR A 661 18.18 -1.44 25.27
N ALA A 662 19.20 -0.64 25.58
CA ALA A 662 20.29 -0.37 24.63
C ALA A 662 20.98 -1.66 24.20
N VAL A 663 21.31 -2.57 25.13
CA VAL A 663 21.88 -3.88 24.79
C VAL A 663 20.83 -4.82 24.22
N GLY A 664 19.65 -4.89 24.84
CA GLY A 664 18.56 -5.78 24.44
C GLY A 664 18.09 -5.56 23.01
N MET A 665 17.98 -4.30 22.57
CA MET A 665 17.59 -3.99 21.19
C MET A 665 18.65 -4.35 20.15
N HIS A 666 19.95 -4.31 20.50
CA HIS A 666 20.98 -4.88 19.62
C HIS A 666 20.86 -6.40 19.56
N GLY A 667 20.54 -7.04 20.70
CA GLY A 667 20.22 -8.46 20.75
C GLY A 667 19.06 -8.83 19.82
N ILE A 668 17.93 -8.13 19.94
CA ILE A 668 16.74 -8.36 19.12
C ILE A 668 17.03 -8.17 17.63
N ALA A 669 17.74 -7.09 17.28
CA ALA A 669 18.09 -6.82 15.89
C ALA A 669 19.01 -7.91 15.32
N GLY A 670 19.99 -8.39 16.10
CA GLY A 670 20.92 -9.43 15.66
C GLY A 670 20.31 -10.82 15.59
N ALA A 671 19.26 -11.14 16.35
CA ALA A 671 18.81 -12.52 16.56
C ALA A 671 18.26 -13.26 15.33
N LEU A 672 17.66 -12.55 14.36
CA LEU A 672 16.96 -13.17 13.22
C LEU A 672 17.37 -12.62 11.86
N THR A 673 17.74 -11.33 11.77
CA THR A 673 17.92 -10.67 10.45
C THR A 673 19.08 -11.25 9.65
N ILE A 674 20.08 -11.84 10.31
CA ILE A 674 21.27 -12.43 9.69
C ILE A 674 21.01 -13.90 9.28
N ALA A 675 20.07 -14.59 9.92
CA ALA A 675 19.71 -15.96 9.57
C ALA A 675 18.98 -16.03 8.21
N ALA A 676 18.22 -15.00 7.87
CA ALA A 676 17.45 -14.91 6.62
C ALA A 676 18.33 -15.02 5.35
N PRO A 677 19.47 -14.30 5.22
CA PRO A 677 20.43 -14.56 4.15
C PRO A 677 20.99 -15.99 4.16
N MET A 678 21.28 -16.59 5.32
CA MET A 678 21.79 -17.97 5.34
C MET A 678 20.77 -18.97 4.80
N GLN A 679 19.49 -18.79 5.13
CA GLN A 679 18.39 -19.59 4.59
C GLN A 679 18.24 -19.37 3.07
N SER A 680 18.35 -18.11 2.62
CA SER A 680 18.32 -17.75 1.20
C SER A 680 19.51 -18.31 0.42
N PHE A 681 20.68 -18.44 1.06
CA PHE A 681 21.84 -19.11 0.48
C PHE A 681 21.55 -20.59 0.23
N CYS A 682 20.96 -21.30 1.20
CA CYS A 682 20.56 -22.70 1.01
C CYS A 682 19.58 -22.84 -0.18
N LEU A 683 18.60 -21.96 -0.27
CA LEU A 683 17.66 -21.91 -1.39
C LEU A 683 18.36 -21.64 -2.73
N ALA A 684 19.27 -20.66 -2.77
CA ALA A 684 20.05 -20.34 -3.96
C ALA A 684 20.90 -21.52 -4.42
N MET A 685 21.52 -22.28 -3.50
CA MET A 685 22.33 -23.43 -3.86
C MET A 685 21.53 -24.60 -4.43
N CYS A 686 20.25 -24.71 -4.06
CA CYS A 686 19.32 -25.69 -4.65
C CYS A 686 18.86 -25.29 -6.06
N HIS A 687 18.63 -23.99 -6.30
CA HIS A 687 18.13 -23.47 -7.58
C HIS A 687 19.22 -23.13 -8.60
N TYR A 688 20.42 -22.78 -8.12
CA TYR A 688 21.57 -22.40 -8.94
C TYR A 688 22.80 -23.25 -8.61
N PRO A 689 22.70 -24.60 -8.75
CA PRO A 689 23.77 -25.52 -8.37
C PRO A 689 25.06 -25.33 -9.17
N GLN A 690 25.00 -24.69 -10.35
CA GLN A 690 26.16 -24.43 -11.20
C GLN A 690 27.24 -23.56 -10.54
N TYR A 691 26.88 -22.74 -9.55
CA TYR A 691 27.86 -21.89 -8.86
C TYR A 691 28.56 -22.60 -7.70
N GLN A 692 27.97 -23.66 -7.15
CA GLN A 692 28.47 -24.34 -5.95
C GLN A 692 29.92 -24.85 -6.10
N PRO A 693 30.33 -25.44 -7.24
CA PRO A 693 31.72 -25.87 -7.45
C PRO A 693 32.74 -24.72 -7.36
N ILE A 694 32.39 -23.52 -7.83
CA ILE A 694 33.27 -22.35 -7.80
C ILE A 694 33.54 -21.92 -6.35
N LEU A 695 32.48 -21.91 -5.52
CA LEU A 695 32.61 -21.63 -4.10
C LEU A 695 33.43 -22.72 -3.38
N HIS A 696 33.18 -23.98 -3.70
CA HIS A 696 33.91 -25.11 -3.11
C HIS A 696 35.40 -25.08 -3.44
N GLU A 697 35.78 -24.70 -4.67
CA GLU A 697 37.18 -24.55 -5.07
C GLU A 697 37.91 -23.51 -4.22
N GLU A 698 37.33 -22.32 -4.02
CA GLU A 698 37.93 -21.29 -3.16
C GLU A 698 38.05 -21.77 -1.71
N ILE A 699 36.98 -22.37 -1.18
CA ILE A 699 36.93 -22.88 0.19
C ILE A 699 38.03 -23.93 0.42
N ASP A 700 38.17 -24.89 -0.49
CA ASP A 700 39.18 -25.94 -0.35
C ASP A 700 40.60 -25.40 -0.51
N LYS A 701 40.80 -24.43 -1.42
CA LYS A 701 42.10 -23.79 -1.62
C LYS A 701 42.58 -22.98 -0.41
N VAL A 702 41.67 -22.24 0.24
CA VAL A 702 42.03 -21.33 1.35
C VAL A 702 42.01 -22.05 2.70
N CYS A 703 41.00 -22.89 2.92
CA CYS A 703 40.76 -23.50 4.23
C CYS A 703 41.28 -24.95 4.31
N GLY A 704 41.27 -25.72 3.22
CA GLY A 704 41.60 -27.14 3.26
C GLY A 704 40.80 -27.92 4.32
N ASP A 705 41.50 -28.50 5.29
CA ASP A 705 40.93 -29.34 6.37
C ASP A 705 40.51 -28.56 7.62
N ARG A 706 40.82 -27.25 7.73
CA ARG A 706 40.36 -26.41 8.85
C ARG A 706 39.07 -25.69 8.51
N LEU A 707 38.30 -25.31 9.52
CA LEU A 707 37.12 -24.46 9.37
C LEU A 707 37.51 -23.04 8.88
N PRO A 708 36.62 -22.36 8.13
CA PRO A 708 36.78 -20.95 7.80
C PRO A 708 36.77 -20.06 9.05
N THR A 709 37.62 -19.04 9.05
CA THR A 709 37.79 -18.07 10.13
C THR A 709 37.72 -16.65 9.58
N LEU A 710 37.44 -15.65 10.41
CA LEU A 710 37.38 -14.26 9.95
C LEU A 710 38.68 -13.76 9.30
N SER A 711 39.84 -14.29 9.70
CA SER A 711 41.13 -13.94 9.08
C SER A 711 41.27 -14.38 7.63
N ASP A 712 40.46 -15.32 7.17
CA ASP A 712 40.45 -15.77 5.78
C ASP A 712 39.77 -14.79 4.85
N MET A 713 38.97 -13.87 5.42
CA MET A 713 38.10 -12.99 4.67
C MET A 713 38.79 -12.31 3.49
N PRO A 714 39.98 -11.68 3.60
CA PRO A 714 40.64 -11.04 2.45
C PRO A 714 40.95 -11.99 1.28
N ASN A 715 41.17 -13.27 1.55
CA ASN A 715 41.55 -14.27 0.53
C ASN A 715 40.35 -15.01 -0.08
N MET A 716 39.12 -14.65 0.31
CA MET A 716 37.90 -15.33 -0.11
C MET A 716 36.87 -14.41 -0.81
N PRO A 717 37.24 -13.75 -1.93
CA PRO A 717 36.33 -12.89 -2.67
C PRO A 717 35.10 -13.62 -3.22
N VAL A 718 35.19 -14.91 -3.56
CA VAL A 718 34.05 -15.68 -4.05
C VAL A 718 33.01 -15.85 -2.95
N LEU A 719 33.41 -16.25 -1.74
CA LEU A 719 32.48 -16.33 -0.61
C LEU A 719 31.82 -14.98 -0.32
N ARG A 720 32.57 -13.87 -0.33
CA ARG A 720 32.00 -12.53 -0.16
C ARG A 720 31.02 -12.16 -1.27
N ALA A 721 31.27 -12.58 -2.51
CA ALA A 721 30.37 -12.39 -3.64
C ALA A 721 29.06 -13.17 -3.47
N PHE A 722 29.12 -14.42 -2.98
CA PHE A 722 27.93 -15.21 -2.66
C PHE A 722 27.09 -14.56 -1.55
N ILE A 723 27.73 -14.05 -0.50
CA ILE A 723 27.04 -13.34 0.59
C ILE A 723 26.30 -12.12 0.03
N ARG A 724 26.99 -11.28 -0.74
CA ARG A 724 26.41 -10.06 -1.31
C ARG A 724 25.29 -10.38 -2.30
N GLU A 725 25.47 -11.39 -3.14
CA GLU A 725 24.43 -11.80 -4.09
C GLU A 725 23.20 -12.41 -3.41
N THR A 726 23.41 -13.19 -2.34
CA THR A 726 22.30 -13.79 -1.58
C THR A 726 21.43 -12.69 -0.98
N MET A 727 22.07 -11.70 -0.37
CA MET A 727 21.38 -10.52 0.16
C MET A 727 20.67 -9.77 -0.97
N ARG A 728 21.34 -9.48 -2.10
CA ARG A 728 20.73 -8.78 -3.26
C ARG A 728 19.48 -9.48 -3.78
N TRP A 729 19.60 -10.77 -4.02
CA TRP A 729 18.56 -11.61 -4.61
C TRP A 729 17.34 -11.70 -3.67
N ARG A 730 17.58 -11.85 -2.36
CA ARG A 730 16.54 -11.96 -1.33
C ARG A 730 16.85 -11.03 -0.15
N PRO A 731 16.50 -9.74 -0.24
CA PRO A 731 16.78 -8.77 0.82
C PRO A 731 15.95 -9.09 2.07
N PRO A 732 16.57 -9.18 3.26
CA PRO A 732 15.84 -9.50 4.50
C PRO A 732 14.74 -8.49 4.84
N VAL A 733 14.94 -7.22 4.49
CA VAL A 733 13.99 -6.12 4.73
C VAL A 733 13.57 -5.50 3.39
N PRO A 734 12.65 -6.14 2.64
CA PRO A 734 12.38 -5.78 1.23
C PRO A 734 11.76 -4.39 1.05
N THR A 735 11.08 -3.84 2.06
CA THR A 735 10.54 -2.46 2.04
C THR A 735 11.49 -1.41 2.61
N GLY A 736 12.68 -1.82 3.06
CA GLY A 736 13.54 -0.99 3.90
C GLY A 736 12.91 -0.66 5.27
N ILE A 737 13.61 0.15 6.06
CA ILE A 737 13.11 0.67 7.34
C ILE A 737 12.55 2.09 7.08
N PRO A 738 11.29 2.38 7.42
CA PRO A 738 10.66 3.67 7.09
C PRO A 738 11.34 4.89 7.72
N HIS A 739 11.37 5.99 6.96
CA HIS A 739 11.82 7.32 7.37
C HIS A 739 10.63 8.29 7.37
N GLU A 740 10.74 9.43 8.04
CA GLU A 740 9.74 10.50 8.02
C GLU A 740 10.39 11.84 7.62
N SER A 741 9.72 12.61 6.75
CA SER A 741 10.11 13.98 6.41
C SER A 741 9.67 14.96 7.49
N VAL A 742 10.56 15.85 7.91
CA VAL A 742 10.26 16.86 8.96
C VAL A 742 9.60 18.10 8.39
N LYS A 743 10.03 18.51 7.20
CA LYS A 743 9.54 19.68 6.47
C LYS A 743 9.27 19.28 5.03
N ASP A 744 8.46 20.09 4.35
CA ASP A 744 8.24 19.99 2.92
C ASP A 744 9.60 19.99 2.17
N ASP A 745 9.72 19.14 1.16
CA ASP A 745 10.91 19.01 0.31
C ASP A 745 10.50 19.01 -1.16
N ILE A 746 11.39 19.47 -2.03
CA ILE A 746 11.24 19.35 -3.48
C ILE A 746 12.48 18.62 -4.00
N TYR A 747 12.26 17.46 -4.60
CA TYR A 747 13.31 16.63 -5.15
C TYR A 747 13.02 16.37 -6.61
N GLU A 748 13.88 16.86 -7.52
CA GLU A 748 13.75 16.64 -8.97
C GLU A 748 12.33 16.92 -9.54
N GLY A 749 11.64 17.93 -9.01
CA GLY A 749 10.27 18.29 -9.42
C GLY A 749 9.16 17.59 -8.64
N TYR A 750 9.47 16.59 -7.82
CA TYR A 750 8.52 15.93 -6.91
C TYR A 750 8.38 16.73 -5.61
N PHE A 751 7.16 17.08 -5.24
CA PHE A 751 6.84 17.67 -3.94
C PHE A 751 6.64 16.56 -2.90
N ILE A 752 7.38 16.62 -1.80
CA ILE A 752 7.29 15.69 -0.67
C ILE A 752 6.77 16.49 0.54
N PRO A 753 5.51 16.34 0.94
CA PRO A 753 4.97 17.03 2.11
C PRO A 753 5.69 16.62 3.40
N ALA A 754 5.76 17.53 4.37
CA ALA A 754 6.15 17.22 5.75
C ALA A 754 5.26 16.11 6.34
N GLY A 755 5.85 15.22 7.14
CA GLY A 755 5.17 14.06 7.74
C GLY A 755 4.98 12.88 6.78
N SER A 756 5.56 12.92 5.58
CA SER A 756 5.52 11.80 4.64
C SER A 756 6.42 10.67 5.10
N VAL A 757 5.90 9.43 5.05
CA VAL A 757 6.66 8.23 5.39
C VAL A 757 7.40 7.72 4.17
N MET A 758 8.72 7.86 4.15
CA MET A 758 9.57 7.45 3.03
C MET A 758 10.10 6.03 3.21
N HIS A 759 9.97 5.20 2.18
CA HIS A 759 10.42 3.81 2.15
C HIS A 759 11.48 3.64 1.05
N PRO A 760 12.75 3.37 1.40
CA PRO A 760 13.71 2.88 0.41
C PRO A 760 13.32 1.42 0.09
N LEU A 761 12.62 1.23 -1.02
CA LEU A 761 12.07 -0.05 -1.43
C LEU A 761 13.20 -0.97 -1.92
N GLU A 762 13.87 -1.63 -0.97
CA GLU A 762 15.06 -2.44 -1.21
C GLU A 762 14.83 -3.52 -2.27
N TRP A 763 13.63 -4.11 -2.33
CA TRP A 763 13.30 -5.09 -3.36
C TRP A 763 13.43 -4.55 -4.79
N SER A 764 13.01 -3.29 -5.00
CA SER A 764 13.18 -2.59 -6.28
C SER A 764 14.61 -2.14 -6.51
N ILE A 765 15.24 -1.58 -5.47
CA ILE A 765 16.62 -1.08 -5.53
C ILE A 765 17.58 -2.23 -5.90
N SER A 766 17.40 -3.42 -5.33
CA SER A 766 18.23 -4.59 -5.60
C SER A 766 17.95 -5.25 -6.96
N ARG A 767 16.98 -4.73 -7.71
CA ARG A 767 16.55 -5.16 -9.05
C ARG A 767 16.66 -4.08 -10.11
N ASP A 768 17.39 -3.01 -9.84
CA ASP A 768 17.69 -2.01 -10.85
C ASP A 768 18.46 -2.66 -12.02
N PRO A 769 17.90 -2.75 -13.24
CA PRO A 769 18.57 -3.40 -14.36
C PRO A 769 19.84 -2.68 -14.81
N GLU A 770 20.00 -1.38 -14.52
CA GLU A 770 21.23 -0.63 -14.82
C GLU A 770 22.40 -1.10 -13.93
N MET A 771 22.10 -1.44 -12.67
CA MET A 771 23.09 -1.91 -11.70
C MET A 771 23.25 -3.43 -11.73
N PHE A 772 22.16 -4.15 -11.98
CA PHE A 772 22.03 -5.59 -11.88
C PHE A 772 21.39 -6.17 -13.15
N PRO A 773 22.17 -6.37 -14.23
CA PRO A 773 21.69 -7.09 -15.41
C PRO A 773 21.16 -8.48 -15.03
N ASN A 774 20.01 -8.87 -15.60
CA ASN A 774 19.21 -10.03 -15.18
C ASN A 774 18.98 -10.05 -13.66
N PRO A 775 18.20 -9.09 -13.12
CA PRO A 775 18.12 -8.86 -11.68
C PRO A 775 17.45 -10.01 -10.91
N ASP A 776 16.58 -10.79 -11.52
CA ASP A 776 15.91 -11.91 -10.86
C ASP A 776 16.77 -13.18 -10.78
N GLU A 777 17.87 -13.25 -11.54
CA GLU A 777 18.83 -14.35 -11.48
C GLU A 777 19.83 -14.17 -10.31
N PHE A 778 20.00 -15.22 -9.51
CA PHE A 778 21.14 -15.31 -8.59
C PHE A 778 22.42 -15.53 -9.39
N ASN A 779 23.32 -14.56 -9.40
CA ASN A 779 24.61 -14.64 -10.09
C ASN A 779 25.71 -13.97 -9.25
N PRO A 780 26.53 -14.73 -8.49
CA PRO A 780 27.60 -14.17 -7.67
C PRO A 780 28.73 -13.58 -8.52
N MET A 781 28.89 -14.00 -9.77
CA MET A 781 29.95 -13.50 -10.64
C MET A 781 29.79 -12.01 -11.00
N ARG A 782 28.59 -11.44 -10.81
CA ARG A 782 28.39 -10.00 -10.98
C ARG A 782 29.34 -9.16 -10.13
N TRP A 783 29.73 -9.68 -8.98
CA TRP A 783 30.63 -8.99 -8.06
C TRP A 783 32.13 -9.19 -8.37
N LEU A 784 32.47 -10.08 -9.30
CA LEU A 784 33.84 -10.55 -9.55
C LEU A 784 34.33 -10.31 -10.98
N GLU A 785 33.42 -10.06 -11.93
CA GLU A 785 33.78 -9.86 -13.33
C GLU A 785 33.67 -8.39 -13.75
N THR A 786 34.71 -7.88 -14.41
CA THR A 786 34.84 -6.48 -14.87
C THR A 786 33.72 -5.99 -15.78
N LYS A 787 33.00 -6.92 -16.43
CA LYS A 787 31.88 -6.58 -17.33
C LYS A 787 30.65 -6.06 -16.60
N TYR A 788 30.53 -6.29 -15.29
CA TYR A 788 29.39 -5.83 -14.51
C TYR A 788 29.70 -4.51 -13.77
N PRO A 789 28.74 -3.58 -13.64
CA PRO A 789 28.94 -2.32 -12.92
C PRO A 789 29.24 -2.50 -11.42
N THR A 790 28.95 -3.69 -10.90
CA THR A 790 29.08 -4.09 -9.49
C THR A 790 30.51 -4.46 -9.08
N TYR A 791 31.41 -4.71 -10.04
CA TYR A 791 32.79 -5.10 -9.81
C TYR A 791 33.65 -3.95 -9.25
N GLN A 792 34.51 -4.27 -8.28
CA GLN A 792 35.42 -3.32 -7.63
C GLN A 792 36.73 -4.01 -7.19
N GLU A 793 37.84 -3.27 -7.22
CA GLU A 793 39.17 -3.70 -6.76
C GLU A 793 39.63 -2.87 -5.53
N PRO A 794 40.51 -3.39 -4.65
CA PRO A 794 41.14 -4.71 -4.73
C PRO A 794 40.20 -5.85 -4.31
N LEU A 795 40.29 -7.02 -4.95
CA LEU A 795 39.57 -8.24 -4.54
C LEU A 795 40.02 -8.82 -3.19
N SER A 796 41.07 -8.25 -2.58
CA SER A 796 41.38 -8.50 -1.17
C SER A 796 40.42 -7.80 -0.20
N ARG A 797 39.58 -6.88 -0.71
CA ARG A 797 38.62 -6.09 0.06
C ARG A 797 37.19 -6.18 -0.49
N TYR A 798 37.03 -6.14 -1.81
CA TYR A 798 35.73 -6.16 -2.47
C TYR A 798 35.41 -7.55 -3.06
N PRO A 799 34.14 -7.94 -3.18
CA PRO A 799 32.96 -7.25 -2.65
C PRO A 799 32.94 -7.26 -1.11
N THR A 800 32.29 -6.26 -0.53
CA THR A 800 32.02 -6.14 0.93
C THR A 800 30.57 -5.71 1.10
N ILE A 801 30.00 -6.01 2.27
CA ILE A 801 28.66 -5.55 2.64
C ILE A 801 28.67 -4.12 3.21
N THR A 802 29.85 -3.52 3.38
CA THR A 802 29.96 -2.10 3.75
C THR A 802 29.50 -1.21 2.59
N GLN A 803 28.77 -0.13 2.91
CA GLN A 803 28.15 0.77 1.92
C GLN A 803 27.13 0.09 1.00
N TYR A 804 26.46 -0.94 1.50
CA TYR A 804 25.42 -1.65 0.77
C TYR A 804 24.02 -1.18 1.21
N SER A 805 23.11 -0.95 0.25
CA SER A 805 21.76 -0.36 0.46
C SER A 805 20.96 -1.05 1.56
N GLN A 806 21.12 -2.37 1.70
CA GLN A 806 20.46 -3.20 2.72
C GLN A 806 20.77 -2.82 4.16
N PHE A 807 21.86 -2.10 4.38
CA PHE A 807 22.23 -1.59 5.71
C PHE A 807 21.79 -0.15 5.93
N GLY A 808 21.00 0.42 5.03
CA GLY A 808 20.39 1.74 5.14
C GLY A 808 21.34 2.89 4.84
N TYR A 809 20.86 4.11 5.10
CA TYR A 809 21.44 5.34 4.56
C TYR A 809 21.84 6.36 5.64
N GLY A 810 22.89 7.13 5.33
CA GLY A 810 23.30 8.31 6.09
C GLY A 810 23.40 8.09 7.59
N ARG A 811 22.76 8.96 8.38
CA ARG A 811 22.80 8.94 9.85
C ARG A 811 22.15 7.69 10.47
N ARG A 812 21.33 6.98 9.68
CA ARG A 812 20.53 5.82 10.11
C ARG A 812 21.13 4.48 9.65
N ILE A 813 22.35 4.49 9.10
CA ILE A 813 23.05 3.27 8.69
C ILE A 813 23.15 2.26 9.85
N CYS A 814 23.03 0.98 9.54
CA CYS A 814 23.03 -0.11 10.50
C CYS A 814 24.30 -0.09 11.36
N ALA A 815 24.14 -0.19 12.68
CA ALA A 815 25.29 -0.31 13.58
C ALA A 815 25.92 -1.71 13.55
N GLY A 816 25.11 -2.74 13.26
CA GLY A 816 25.51 -4.15 13.32
C GLY A 816 26.17 -4.70 12.06
N MET A 817 26.61 -3.87 11.11
CA MET A 817 27.22 -4.34 9.85
C MET A 817 28.39 -5.29 10.08
N GLY A 818 29.29 -4.97 11.01
CA GLY A 818 30.45 -5.82 11.29
C GLY A 818 30.07 -7.18 11.87
N VAL A 819 29.03 -7.24 12.72
CA VAL A 819 28.50 -8.51 13.26
C VAL A 819 27.91 -9.33 12.12
N ALA A 820 27.09 -8.72 11.25
CA ALA A 820 26.52 -9.40 10.11
C ALA A 820 27.59 -9.91 9.12
N GLU A 821 28.64 -9.14 8.86
CA GLU A 821 29.75 -9.55 8.00
C GLU A 821 30.46 -10.78 8.58
N ALA A 822 30.74 -10.75 9.88
CA ALA A 822 31.40 -11.85 10.56
C ALA A 822 30.55 -13.13 10.58
N ASP A 823 29.29 -13.01 10.99
CA ASP A 823 28.36 -14.13 11.10
C ASP A 823 28.06 -14.77 9.74
N LEU A 824 27.81 -13.97 8.71
CA LEU A 824 27.54 -14.49 7.36
C LEU A 824 28.77 -15.13 6.75
N PHE A 825 29.95 -14.54 6.94
CA PHE A 825 31.20 -15.09 6.42
C PHE A 825 31.51 -16.45 7.03
N VAL A 826 31.54 -16.54 8.36
CA VAL A 826 31.84 -17.80 9.05
C VAL A 826 30.70 -18.80 8.87
N GLY A 827 29.44 -18.37 8.98
CA GLY A 827 28.28 -19.23 8.86
C GLY A 827 28.13 -19.85 7.47
N ILE A 828 28.03 -19.02 6.41
CA ILE A 828 27.89 -19.51 5.02
C ILE A 828 29.17 -20.23 4.57
N GLY A 829 30.35 -19.73 4.95
CA GLY A 829 31.62 -20.41 4.69
C GLY A 829 31.66 -21.81 5.29
N SER A 830 31.23 -21.98 6.55
CA SER A 830 31.17 -23.27 7.23
C SER A 830 30.18 -24.23 6.55
N LEU A 831 29.01 -23.73 6.14
CA LEU A 831 28.04 -24.52 5.38
C LEU A 831 28.63 -25.03 4.06
N ALA A 832 29.28 -24.14 3.29
CA ALA A 832 29.91 -24.49 2.02
C ALA A 832 31.12 -25.43 2.20
N TRP A 833 31.85 -25.31 3.32
CA TRP A 833 32.96 -26.18 3.67
C TRP A 833 32.53 -27.61 3.99
N MET A 834 31.39 -27.78 4.68
CA MET A 834 30.90 -29.10 5.10
C MET A 834 29.99 -29.78 4.08
N PHE A 835 29.10 -29.03 3.42
CA PHE A 835 27.97 -29.61 2.68
C PHE A 835 27.93 -29.26 1.20
N SER A 836 27.45 -30.21 0.40
CA SER A 836 26.89 -29.99 -0.92
C SER A 836 25.36 -29.98 -0.80
N LEU A 837 24.72 -28.93 -1.35
CA LEU A 837 23.28 -28.71 -1.27
C LEU A 837 22.62 -29.02 -2.62
N SER A 838 21.50 -29.71 -2.63
CA SER A 838 20.71 -29.95 -3.85
C SER A 838 19.22 -30.00 -3.55
N ALA A 839 18.39 -29.65 -4.53
CA ALA A 839 16.94 -29.82 -4.41
C ALA A 839 16.58 -31.29 -4.11
N SER A 840 15.50 -31.52 -3.35
CA SER A 840 14.90 -32.84 -3.22
C SER A 840 14.18 -33.21 -4.52
N ASP A 841 14.42 -34.42 -5.04
CA ASP A 841 13.81 -34.90 -6.29
C ASP A 841 12.31 -35.19 -6.10
N PRO A 842 11.40 -34.59 -6.89
CA PRO A 842 9.97 -34.86 -6.81
C PRO A 842 9.61 -36.34 -7.04
N GLN A 843 10.40 -37.08 -7.84
CA GLN A 843 10.10 -38.49 -8.15
C GLN A 843 10.37 -39.44 -6.97
N THR A 844 11.15 -39.02 -5.97
CA THR A 844 11.33 -39.81 -4.74
C THR A 844 10.18 -39.65 -3.75
N GLU A 845 9.32 -38.63 -3.91
CA GLU A 845 8.11 -38.47 -3.10
C GLU A 845 6.98 -39.43 -3.55
N GLU A 846 6.84 -39.70 -4.85
CA GLU A 846 5.81 -40.63 -5.35
C GLU A 846 6.17 -42.10 -5.06
N ALA A 847 7.46 -42.45 -5.07
CA ALA A 847 7.95 -43.77 -4.64
C ALA A 847 7.88 -43.99 -3.12
N ALA A 848 7.85 -42.92 -2.31
CA ALA A 848 7.65 -43.00 -0.86
C ALA A 848 6.16 -42.97 -0.44
N LEU A 849 5.25 -42.69 -1.38
CA LEU A 849 3.80 -42.62 -1.17
C LEU A 849 3.01 -43.80 -1.77
N LEU A 850 3.68 -44.83 -2.31
CA LEU A 850 3.01 -46.10 -2.58
C LEU A 850 2.65 -46.83 -1.27
N PRO A 851 1.49 -47.49 -1.19
CA PRO A 851 0.89 -47.88 0.08
C PRO A 851 1.80 -48.90 0.79
N LYS A 852 2.11 -48.66 2.06
CA LYS A 852 2.48 -49.77 2.95
C LYS A 852 1.26 -50.68 3.01
N GLU A 853 1.31 -51.82 2.31
CA GLU A 853 0.33 -52.88 2.49
C GLU A 853 0.19 -53.21 3.98
N PRO A 854 -1.03 -53.51 4.46
CA PRO A 854 -1.22 -53.97 5.83
C PRO A 854 -0.56 -55.34 5.96
N VAL A 855 0.58 -55.40 6.66
CA VAL A 855 1.21 -56.69 6.99
C VAL A 855 0.25 -57.48 7.89
N PRO A 856 -0.11 -58.71 7.53
CA PRO A 856 -1.07 -59.53 8.25
C PRO A 856 -0.52 -60.02 9.59
N SER A 857 -1.42 -60.06 10.57
CA SER A 857 -1.21 -60.66 11.87
C SER A 857 -1.10 -62.19 11.77
N SER A 858 0.11 -62.74 11.86
CA SER A 858 0.34 -64.15 12.22
C SER A 858 1.78 -64.40 12.74
N LEU A 859 1.92 -64.36 14.08
CA LEU A 859 2.65 -65.25 15.02
C LEU A 859 3.89 -66.06 14.54
N PRO A 860 4.94 -66.26 15.40
CA PRO A 860 4.79 -67.07 16.62
C PRO A 860 5.43 -66.55 17.91
N VAL A 861 4.76 -66.91 19.00
CA VAL A 861 5.21 -66.98 20.39
C VAL A 861 6.31 -68.04 20.55
N HIS A 862 7.33 -67.75 21.33
CA HIS A 862 7.94 -68.75 22.22
C HIS A 862 7.83 -68.28 23.68
N LYS A 863 7.20 -69.16 24.47
CA LYS A 863 7.09 -69.23 25.94
C LYS A 863 8.48 -69.19 26.60
N GLU A 864 8.71 -68.79 27.85
CA GLU A 864 8.09 -69.06 29.17
C GLU A 864 8.71 -67.96 30.10
N ASP A 865 8.05 -67.33 31.07
CA ASP A 865 7.59 -67.93 32.34
C ASP A 865 6.42 -67.14 32.98
N GLU A 866 5.63 -67.89 33.74
CA GLU A 866 4.27 -67.63 34.21
C GLU A 866 4.14 -66.87 35.56
N VAL A 867 3.22 -65.86 35.59
CA VAL A 867 1.99 -65.75 36.45
C VAL A 867 2.16 -65.45 37.98
N PRO A 868 1.26 -64.70 38.70
CA PRO A 868 -0.14 -64.39 38.40
C PRO A 868 -0.65 -62.94 38.49
N VAL A 869 -1.78 -62.82 37.78
CA VAL A 869 -2.86 -61.84 37.73
C VAL A 869 -3.61 -61.69 39.06
N MET A 870 -4.04 -60.46 39.38
CA MET A 870 -5.38 -60.22 39.95
C MET A 870 -6.18 -59.30 39.03
N ALA A 871 -7.43 -59.69 38.80
CA ALA A 871 -8.38 -59.14 37.85
C ALA A 871 -9.07 -57.85 38.35
N PRO A 872 -9.75 -57.10 37.46
CA PRO A 872 -10.13 -55.72 37.66
C PRO A 872 -11.51 -55.60 38.32
N THR A 873 -11.69 -54.58 39.16
CA THR A 873 -13.03 -54.07 39.50
C THR A 873 -13.07 -52.58 39.19
N GLY A 874 -14.18 -52.19 38.55
CA GLY A 874 -14.27 -51.01 37.69
C GLY A 874 -14.20 -49.66 38.38
N ILE A 875 -13.95 -48.64 37.56
CA ILE A 875 -14.10 -47.25 37.95
C ILE A 875 -15.16 -46.62 37.05
N GLN A 876 -16.17 -46.10 37.74
CA GLN A 876 -17.30 -45.33 37.26
C GLN A 876 -16.87 -43.92 36.82
N THR A 877 -17.72 -43.31 36.00
CA THR A 877 -17.70 -41.91 35.57
C THR A 877 -17.51 -40.90 36.71
N PRO A 878 -16.85 -39.74 36.44
CA PRO A 878 -16.52 -38.74 37.47
C PRO A 878 -17.73 -37.91 37.91
N PRO A 879 -17.77 -37.44 39.18
CA PRO A 879 -18.87 -36.60 39.69
C PRO A 879 -18.72 -35.12 39.30
N SER A 880 -19.84 -34.40 39.34
CA SER A 880 -19.99 -32.98 38.99
C SER A 880 -19.56 -32.02 40.12
N GLU A 881 -19.27 -30.77 39.72
CA GLU A 881 -18.67 -29.63 40.46
C GLU A 881 -19.30 -29.13 41.79
N THR A 882 -20.12 -29.91 42.49
CA THR A 882 -20.79 -29.48 43.73
C THR A 882 -20.42 -30.26 45.00
N GLU A 883 -19.38 -31.10 44.98
CA GLU A 883 -18.98 -31.92 46.15
C GLU A 883 -17.56 -31.63 46.70
N ILE A 884 -16.93 -30.50 46.35
CA ILE A 884 -15.55 -30.17 46.79
C ILE A 884 -15.49 -29.16 47.96
N GLU A 885 -16.62 -28.66 48.47
CA GLU A 885 -16.60 -27.61 49.51
C GLU A 885 -16.62 -28.05 50.98
N ASP A 886 -16.63 -29.34 51.33
CA ASP A 886 -16.83 -29.78 52.74
C ASP A 886 -15.73 -30.67 53.37
N GLN A 887 -14.49 -30.72 52.85
CA GLN A 887 -13.42 -31.57 53.46
C GLN A 887 -12.04 -30.91 53.64
N LEU A 888 -11.99 -29.66 54.07
CA LEU A 888 -10.75 -29.04 54.59
C LEU A 888 -11.01 -28.25 55.87
N ASP A 889 -11.49 -28.93 56.89
CA ASP A 889 -11.40 -28.48 58.28
C ASP A 889 -11.22 -29.72 59.16
N GLU A 890 -9.98 -30.14 59.41
CA GLU A 890 -9.58 -30.78 60.68
C GLU A 890 -8.06 -31.04 60.76
N HIS A 891 -7.51 -30.71 61.94
CA HIS A 891 -6.24 -31.20 62.51
C HIS A 891 -4.89 -30.62 62.03
N PHE A 892 -4.52 -29.47 62.61
CA PHE A 892 -3.14 -29.26 63.10
C PHE A 892 -3.15 -28.66 64.51
N SER A 893 -2.81 -29.48 65.50
CA SER A 893 -2.51 -29.09 66.88
C SER A 893 -1.29 -29.90 67.39
N GLU A 894 -0.59 -29.32 68.37
CA GLU A 894 0.63 -29.73 69.12
C GLU A 894 1.96 -29.15 68.57
N LYS A 895 2.56 -28.08 69.14
CA LYS A 895 3.31 -27.85 70.43
C LYS A 895 4.56 -28.76 70.55
N MET A 896 5.79 -28.36 70.93
CA MET A 896 6.42 -27.21 71.64
C MET A 896 7.97 -27.31 71.44
N LEU A 897 8.74 -26.23 71.11
CA LEU A 897 9.63 -25.37 71.96
C LEU A 897 10.92 -26.02 72.58
N PRO A 898 12.02 -25.30 72.99
CA PRO A 898 12.28 -23.83 73.00
C PRO A 898 13.75 -23.27 72.80
N MET A 899 13.85 -21.91 72.71
CA MET A 899 14.91 -20.95 73.19
C MET A 899 16.30 -20.91 72.46
N ASP A 900 17.03 -19.80 72.27
CA ASP A 900 17.07 -18.50 72.97
C ASP A 900 17.73 -17.33 72.18
N THR A 901 17.51 -16.12 72.72
CA THR A 901 17.79 -14.71 72.40
C THR A 901 19.08 -14.22 71.67
N CYS A 902 18.98 -13.09 70.93
CA CYS A 902 19.47 -11.76 71.38
C CYS A 902 19.02 -10.55 70.51
N ARG A 903 18.65 -9.46 71.20
CA ARG A 903 18.17 -8.15 70.70
C ARG A 903 19.32 -7.26 70.21
N LEU A 904 19.03 -6.30 69.33
CA LEU A 904 19.42 -4.88 69.53
C LEU A 904 18.55 -3.90 68.70
N SER A 905 18.06 -2.88 69.40
CA SER A 905 17.28 -1.72 68.96
C SER A 905 18.16 -0.67 68.24
N ARG A 906 17.71 0.32 67.44
CA ARG A 906 16.78 1.44 67.77
C ARG A 906 16.62 2.38 66.55
N LYS A 907 15.37 2.81 66.30
CA LYS A 907 14.86 4.15 65.91
C LYS A 907 15.50 4.95 64.74
N LYS A 908 14.66 5.30 63.75
CA LYS A 908 14.13 6.68 63.57
C LYS A 908 12.93 6.74 62.59
N THR A 909 11.93 7.47 63.03
CA THR A 909 10.59 7.77 62.46
C THR A 909 10.61 8.92 61.45
N VAL A 910 9.86 8.81 60.34
CA VAL A 910 9.10 9.93 59.74
C VAL A 910 7.76 9.42 59.17
N LYS A 911 6.70 10.19 59.42
CA LYS A 911 5.26 9.91 59.30
C LYS A 911 4.75 9.88 57.84
N ARG A 912 3.82 8.96 57.53
CA ARG A 912 2.85 9.02 56.41
C ARG A 912 1.47 9.42 56.94
N PRO A 913 0.69 10.29 56.27
CA PRO A 913 -0.72 10.46 56.59
C PRO A 913 -1.60 9.36 55.97
N LYS A 914 -2.67 9.00 56.70
CA LYS A 914 -3.70 8.00 56.39
C LYS A 914 -4.89 8.61 55.59
N PRO A 915 -5.76 7.78 54.98
CA PRO A 915 -6.71 8.16 53.93
C PRO A 915 -8.08 8.62 54.48
N LEU A 916 -8.84 9.37 53.67
CA LEU A 916 -10.20 9.79 53.97
C LEU A 916 -11.22 9.18 52.99
N ALA A 917 -12.01 8.26 53.56
CA ALA A 917 -13.45 7.98 53.47
C ALA A 917 -14.25 8.01 52.14
N ARG A 918 -14.99 6.90 51.96
CA ARG A 918 -16.16 6.61 51.09
C ARG A 918 -17.40 7.48 51.36
N ALA A 919 -18.22 7.68 50.32
CA ALA A 919 -19.71 7.70 50.26
C ALA A 919 -20.13 8.23 48.88
N LYS A 920 -21.18 7.81 48.14
CA LYS A 920 -22.34 6.94 48.32
C LYS A 920 -22.83 6.56 46.91
N THR A 921 -23.22 5.31 46.69
CA THR A 921 -23.98 4.86 45.50
C THR A 921 -25.46 5.12 45.76
N VAL A 922 -26.15 5.78 44.82
CA VAL A 922 -27.61 5.92 44.83
C VAL A 922 -28.17 5.06 43.69
N THR A 923 -29.00 4.09 44.06
CA THR A 923 -29.72 3.17 43.19
C THR A 923 -31.08 3.79 42.83
N TYR A 924 -31.47 3.76 41.56
CA TYR A 924 -32.88 3.83 41.16
C TYR A 924 -33.19 2.64 40.25
N LYS A 925 -34.19 1.83 40.69
CA LYS A 925 -34.87 0.76 39.94
C LYS A 925 -36.23 1.31 39.51
N LEU A 926 -36.69 0.92 38.31
CA LEU A 926 -38.09 0.70 37.86
C LEU A 926 -38.10 0.87 36.32
N ARG A 927 -38.83 0.14 35.47
CA ARG A 927 -39.59 -1.13 35.47
C ARG A 927 -39.98 -1.34 33.99
N LEU A 928 -39.97 -2.57 33.48
CA LEU A 928 -40.47 -2.93 32.14
C LEU A 928 -42.01 -2.83 32.07
N PRO A 929 -42.59 -2.70 30.87
CA PRO A 929 -43.27 -3.85 30.20
C PRO A 929 -42.97 -3.87 28.67
N GLY A 930 -43.12 -4.93 27.86
CA GLY A 930 -43.80 -6.22 27.93
C GLY A 930 -44.50 -6.49 26.56
N SER A 931 -44.51 -7.75 26.10
CA SER A 931 -45.21 -8.34 24.92
C SER A 931 -44.54 -8.15 23.53
N SER A 932 -44.46 -9.11 22.60
CA SER A 932 -44.98 -10.49 22.46
C SER A 932 -44.28 -11.22 21.28
N LEU A 933 -43.94 -12.50 21.46
CA LEU A 933 -43.66 -13.52 20.40
C LEU A 933 -44.98 -13.98 19.74
N PRO A 934 -45.05 -14.58 18.51
CA PRO A 934 -44.47 -15.92 18.22
C PRO A 934 -44.12 -16.28 16.74
N GLY A 935 -43.51 -17.46 16.54
CA GLY A 935 -43.57 -18.28 15.30
C GLY A 935 -42.21 -18.77 14.79
N GLN A 936 -41.70 -19.93 15.24
CA GLN A 936 -41.84 -21.29 14.66
C GLN A 936 -40.81 -21.65 13.55
N PHE A 937 -39.99 -22.67 13.90
CA PHE A 937 -39.15 -23.56 13.07
C PHE A 937 -40.00 -24.34 12.02
N PRO A 938 -39.43 -24.86 10.90
CA PRO A 938 -38.64 -26.11 10.96
C PRO A 938 -37.48 -26.28 9.96
N ALA A 939 -36.58 -27.20 10.34
CA ALA A 939 -35.63 -27.88 9.49
C ALA A 939 -36.31 -29.00 8.69
N PHE A 940 -35.80 -29.35 7.50
CA PHE A 940 -36.00 -30.66 6.89
C PHE A 940 -34.74 -31.12 6.12
N PHE A 941 -34.44 -32.40 6.32
CA PHE A 941 -33.47 -33.28 5.66
C PHE A 941 -34.09 -33.90 4.39
N GLU A 942 -33.26 -34.28 3.41
CA GLU A 942 -33.30 -35.50 2.56
C GLU A 942 -32.36 -35.26 1.35
N GLN A 943 -31.17 -35.88 1.22
CA GLN A 943 -30.83 -37.24 0.76
C GLN A 943 -31.50 -37.71 -0.53
N HIS A 944 -30.69 -37.90 -1.60
CA HIS A 944 -30.71 -39.03 -2.56
C HIS A 944 -29.50 -38.89 -3.52
N THR A 945 -28.43 -39.69 -3.34
CA THR A 945 -28.06 -40.93 -4.07
C THR A 945 -27.75 -40.74 -5.58
N GLY A 946 -26.51 -41.08 -5.98
CA GLY A 946 -26.03 -41.17 -7.39
C GLY A 946 -26.66 -42.35 -8.18
N PRO A 947 -26.08 -42.87 -9.29
CA PRO A 947 -24.63 -42.91 -9.63
C PRO A 947 -24.29 -42.77 -11.15
N ASP A 948 -23.04 -43.13 -11.49
CA ASP A 948 -22.52 -43.66 -12.78
C ASP A 948 -21.75 -42.77 -13.79
N THR A 949 -20.42 -42.77 -13.58
CA THR A 949 -19.27 -43.08 -14.49
C THR A 949 -19.18 -42.71 -15.99
N PRO A 950 -17.94 -42.52 -16.52
CA PRO A 950 -17.59 -41.84 -17.78
C PRO A 950 -17.32 -42.80 -18.97
N PRO A 951 -16.87 -42.29 -20.14
CA PRO A 951 -15.54 -42.75 -20.61
C PRO A 951 -14.69 -41.76 -21.46
N SER A 952 -13.39 -41.77 -21.14
CA SER A 952 -12.16 -41.86 -21.98
C SER A 952 -12.13 -41.56 -23.50
N SER A 953 -11.11 -40.75 -23.87
CA SER A 953 -10.08 -40.82 -24.97
C SER A 953 -10.33 -41.64 -26.26
N PRO A 954 -9.79 -41.22 -27.42
CA PRO A 954 -8.45 -41.68 -27.89
C PRO A 954 -7.71 -40.59 -28.75
N LYS A 955 -6.46 -40.66 -29.25
CA LYS A 955 -5.38 -41.66 -29.38
C LYS A 955 -4.10 -40.93 -29.84
N ALA A 956 -2.96 -41.54 -29.50
CA ALA A 956 -1.60 -41.19 -29.90
C ALA A 956 -1.23 -41.52 -31.36
N ARG A 957 -0.11 -40.95 -31.84
CA ARG A 957 0.96 -41.49 -32.74
C ARG A 957 1.69 -40.29 -33.39
N THR A 958 3.01 -40.20 -33.60
CA THR A 958 4.08 -41.21 -33.73
C THR A 958 5.44 -40.51 -33.56
N ALA A 959 6.42 -41.19 -32.99
CA ALA A 959 7.83 -40.82 -33.03
C ALA A 959 8.51 -41.38 -34.30
N MET A 960 9.55 -40.70 -34.81
CA MET A 960 10.58 -41.29 -35.68
C MET A 960 11.93 -40.63 -35.35
N ALA A 961 12.93 -41.48 -35.15
CA ALA A 961 14.29 -41.19 -34.72
C ALA A 961 15.27 -41.10 -35.90
N GLY A 962 16.43 -40.47 -35.66
CA GLY A 962 17.60 -40.55 -36.54
C GLY A 962 18.85 -39.84 -35.95
N THR A 963 19.73 -40.65 -35.33
CA THR A 963 21.23 -40.70 -35.38
C THR A 963 22.03 -39.47 -35.88
N SER A 964 23.26 -39.14 -35.47
CA SER A 964 24.29 -39.56 -34.50
C SER A 964 25.41 -38.48 -34.52
N ASP A 965 26.33 -38.54 -33.53
CA ASP A 965 27.70 -37.98 -33.50
C ASP A 965 27.97 -36.62 -32.80
N MET A 966 28.89 -36.71 -31.82
CA MET A 966 29.60 -35.66 -31.04
C MET A 966 31.05 -35.51 -31.57
N PRO A 967 31.91 -34.57 -31.11
CA PRO A 967 31.71 -33.37 -30.28
C PRO A 967 32.40 -32.08 -30.84
N ALA A 968 31.94 -30.88 -30.46
CA ALA A 968 32.80 -29.69 -30.46
C ALA A 968 32.32 -28.64 -29.45
N VAL A 969 33.19 -28.36 -28.49
CA VAL A 969 33.10 -27.32 -27.47
C VAL A 969 33.40 -25.97 -28.11
N ASN A 970 32.39 -25.12 -28.30
CA ASN A 970 32.44 -23.65 -28.30
C ASN A 970 31.20 -23.09 -29.00
N ASN A 971 30.25 -22.57 -28.21
CA ASN A 971 29.31 -21.47 -28.50
C ASN A 971 28.04 -21.66 -27.66
N MET A 972 28.04 -21.12 -26.45
CA MET A 972 26.83 -20.95 -25.62
C MET A 972 26.80 -19.56 -25.00
N PHE A 973 26.97 -18.52 -25.82
CA PHE A 973 26.59 -17.15 -25.46
C PHE A 973 26.17 -16.41 -26.73
N ASN A 974 24.95 -16.69 -27.17
CA ASN A 974 24.10 -15.81 -27.97
C ASN A 974 22.78 -16.54 -28.25
N SER A 975 21.86 -16.48 -27.29
CA SER A 975 20.44 -16.60 -27.61
C SER A 975 19.82 -15.24 -27.42
N THR A 976 19.36 -14.66 -28.53
CA THR A 976 18.43 -13.54 -28.60
C THR A 976 17.25 -13.80 -27.66
N ALA A 977 16.90 -12.77 -26.88
CA ALA A 977 15.77 -12.79 -25.96
C ALA A 977 14.46 -12.96 -26.74
N ASP A 978 13.92 -14.18 -26.74
CA ASP A 978 12.50 -14.43 -26.95
C ASP A 978 11.81 -14.24 -25.60
N GLU A 979 11.03 -13.15 -25.46
CA GLU A 979 10.04 -12.99 -24.40
C GLU A 979 8.97 -14.07 -24.55
N LYS A 980 9.17 -15.22 -23.91
CA LYS A 980 8.15 -16.26 -23.75
C LYS A 980 7.94 -16.52 -22.26
N ASP A 981 6.70 -16.28 -21.81
CA ASP A 981 6.10 -16.80 -20.58
C ASP A 981 7.07 -16.99 -19.41
N SER A 982 7.42 -15.90 -18.71
CA SER A 982 8.05 -16.05 -17.40
C SER A 982 7.03 -16.66 -16.44
N LYS A 983 7.12 -17.97 -16.20
CA LYS A 983 6.47 -18.58 -15.05
C LYS A 983 6.85 -17.78 -13.80
N PRO A 984 5.91 -17.49 -12.88
CA PRO A 984 6.22 -16.78 -11.65
C PRO A 984 7.38 -17.49 -10.94
N ASP A 985 8.38 -16.72 -10.50
CA ASP A 985 9.57 -17.25 -9.84
C ASP A 985 9.13 -18.18 -8.68
N PRO A 986 9.37 -19.50 -8.79
CA PRO A 986 8.82 -20.50 -7.89
C PRO A 986 9.38 -20.35 -6.46
N THR A 987 10.40 -19.52 -6.29
CA THR A 987 10.99 -19.24 -4.98
C THR A 987 10.28 -18.11 -4.23
N LEU A 988 9.38 -17.35 -4.88
CA LEU A 988 8.62 -16.26 -4.26
C LEU A 988 7.59 -16.74 -3.23
N GLU A 989 7.08 -17.97 -3.36
CA GLU A 989 6.18 -18.58 -2.38
C GLU A 989 6.84 -18.70 -0.99
N TYR A 990 8.17 -18.83 -0.97
CA TYR A 990 8.97 -18.87 0.27
C TYR A 990 9.35 -17.47 0.78
N SER A 991 9.03 -16.38 0.07
CA SER A 991 9.54 -15.02 0.36
C SER A 991 8.70 -14.19 1.35
N SER A 992 7.75 -14.82 2.07
CA SER A 992 6.84 -14.17 3.02
C SER A 992 7.57 -13.55 4.22
N LEU A 993 7.95 -12.26 4.11
CA LEU A 993 8.63 -11.46 5.16
C LEU A 993 9.80 -12.24 5.77
N LEU A 994 10.86 -12.40 4.96
CA LEU A 994 12.07 -13.23 5.12
C LEU A 994 12.73 -13.31 6.53
N ILE A 995 12.36 -12.46 7.50
CA ILE A 995 12.90 -12.48 8.87
C ILE A 995 11.97 -13.22 9.85
N ALA A 996 10.68 -13.39 9.53
CA ALA A 996 9.66 -13.80 10.50
C ALA A 996 9.20 -15.27 10.38
N LYS A 997 9.48 -15.96 9.26
CA LYS A 997 9.03 -17.34 9.03
C LYS A 997 10.16 -18.22 8.47
N PRO A 998 10.35 -19.44 8.99
CA PRO A 998 11.20 -20.45 8.37
C PRO A 998 10.82 -20.67 6.91
N LEU A 999 11.77 -20.85 6.01
CA LEU A 999 11.46 -21.22 4.62
C LEU A 999 11.02 -22.70 4.60
N PRO A 1000 9.79 -23.07 4.19
CA PRO A 1000 9.35 -24.46 4.18
C PRO A 1000 9.81 -25.23 2.93
N PHE A 1001 11.06 -25.07 2.49
CA PHE A 1001 11.61 -25.87 1.38
C PHE A 1001 12.43 -27.05 1.93
N LYS A 1002 12.19 -28.24 1.36
CA LYS A 1002 13.00 -29.43 1.64
C LYS A 1002 14.14 -29.49 0.62
N PHE A 1003 15.31 -29.90 1.09
CA PHE A 1003 16.50 -30.08 0.25
C PHE A 1003 17.42 -31.11 0.87
N ASN A 1004 18.35 -31.61 0.06
CA ASN A 1004 19.34 -32.57 0.49
C ASN A 1004 20.63 -31.85 0.91
N MET A 1005 21.17 -32.23 2.07
CA MET A 1005 22.48 -31.80 2.56
C MET A 1005 23.42 -33.01 2.57
N LYS A 1006 24.38 -33.06 1.64
CA LYS A 1006 25.37 -34.14 1.57
C LYS A 1006 26.69 -33.68 2.16
N ILE A 1007 27.24 -34.43 3.11
CA ILE A 1007 28.59 -34.19 3.63
C ILE A 1007 29.61 -34.38 2.50
N ARG A 1008 30.48 -33.37 2.30
CA ARG A 1008 31.50 -33.36 1.25
C ARG A 1008 32.68 -34.28 1.57
N ASP A 1009 33.11 -34.27 2.83
CA ASP A 1009 34.26 -35.04 3.30
C ASP A 1009 34.00 -35.61 4.70
N LYS A 1010 34.16 -36.94 4.84
CA LYS A 1010 33.97 -37.64 6.10
C LYS A 1010 34.99 -37.24 7.17
N LYS A 1011 36.24 -36.93 6.80
CA LYS A 1011 37.27 -36.48 7.75
C LYS A 1011 36.92 -35.14 8.37
N LYS A 1012 36.37 -34.23 7.56
CA LYS A 1012 35.85 -32.93 8.01
C LYS A 1012 34.70 -33.12 9.02
N ALA A 1013 33.77 -34.02 8.71
CA ALA A 1013 32.67 -34.38 9.62
C ALA A 1013 33.16 -34.97 10.95
N GLU A 1014 34.12 -35.90 10.90
CA GLU A 1014 34.73 -36.46 12.11
C GLU A 1014 35.49 -35.40 12.94
N HIS A 1015 36.13 -34.43 12.28
CA HIS A 1015 36.76 -33.30 12.96
C HIS A 1015 35.74 -32.44 13.71
N VAL A 1016 34.64 -32.06 13.06
CA VAL A 1016 33.56 -31.29 13.71
C VAL A 1016 32.96 -32.04 14.88
N ALA A 1017 32.72 -33.35 14.76
CA ALA A 1017 32.19 -34.15 15.87
C ALA A 1017 33.13 -34.18 17.09
N ARG A 1018 34.45 -34.23 16.88
CA ARG A 1018 35.44 -34.16 17.96
C ARG A 1018 35.47 -32.79 18.63
N GLU A 1019 35.53 -31.72 17.84
CA GLU A 1019 35.49 -30.34 18.36
C GLU A 1019 34.19 -30.10 19.14
N TRP A 1020 33.07 -30.60 18.62
CA TRP A 1020 31.78 -30.47 19.30
C TRP A 1020 31.78 -31.11 20.68
N MET A 1021 32.28 -32.35 20.78
CA MET A 1021 32.40 -33.05 22.05
C MET A 1021 33.31 -32.29 23.03
N PHE A 1022 34.45 -31.79 22.56
CA PHE A 1022 35.38 -31.02 23.36
C PHE A 1022 34.72 -29.77 23.97
N TYR A 1023 34.12 -28.91 23.14
CA TYR A 1023 33.47 -27.68 23.60
C TYR A 1023 32.18 -27.93 24.39
N LYS A 1024 31.44 -29.01 24.11
CA LYS A 1024 30.28 -29.40 24.95
C LYS A 1024 30.74 -29.81 26.34
N MET A 1025 31.85 -30.55 26.46
CA MET A 1025 32.43 -30.93 27.76
C MET A 1025 33.01 -29.74 28.53
N ASP A 1026 33.57 -28.76 27.83
CA ASP A 1026 34.08 -27.51 28.43
C ASP A 1026 32.94 -26.56 28.87
N GLY A 1027 31.69 -26.90 28.57
CA GLY A 1027 30.52 -26.11 28.94
C GLY A 1027 30.20 -24.95 28.00
N GLU A 1028 30.91 -24.84 26.87
CA GLU A 1028 30.68 -23.78 25.89
C GLU A 1028 29.31 -23.92 25.21
N PHE A 1029 28.87 -25.14 24.90
CA PHE A 1029 27.55 -25.37 24.28
C PHE A 1029 26.44 -25.58 25.31
N GLU A 1030 26.21 -24.57 26.15
CA GLU A 1030 25.09 -24.56 27.10
C GLU A 1030 23.72 -24.63 26.40
N ASP A 1031 22.77 -25.34 27.01
CA ASP A 1031 21.42 -25.47 26.48
C ASP A 1031 20.61 -24.19 26.73
N SER A 1032 19.59 -23.94 25.91
CA SER A 1032 18.67 -22.82 26.11
C SER A 1032 17.90 -22.97 27.42
N ARG A 1033 17.70 -21.86 28.14
CA ARG A 1033 17.00 -21.84 29.44
C ARG A 1033 15.60 -21.24 29.33
N CYS A 1034 14.64 -21.79 30.09
CA CYS A 1034 13.32 -21.18 30.31
C CYS A 1034 13.42 -20.09 31.38
N TYR A 1035 12.90 -18.88 31.11
CA TYR A 1035 12.99 -17.71 31.99
C TYR A 1035 11.72 -17.44 32.81
N TRP A 1036 10.71 -18.32 32.72
CA TRP A 1036 9.35 -18.05 33.22
C TRP A 1036 8.87 -18.99 34.33
N GLU A 1037 9.59 -20.07 34.65
CA GLU A 1037 9.23 -21.02 35.70
C GLU A 1037 9.89 -20.67 37.05
N GLY A 1038 9.17 -20.86 38.18
CA GLY A 1038 9.76 -20.90 39.52
C GLY A 1038 9.73 -19.63 40.39
N GLY A 1039 8.82 -18.67 40.18
CA GLY A 1039 8.69 -17.54 41.13
C GLY A 1039 7.44 -16.68 40.99
N ASN A 1040 6.50 -16.80 41.95
CA ASN A 1040 5.40 -15.87 42.23
C ASN A 1040 4.63 -15.31 41.02
N ALA A 1041 4.45 -16.11 39.97
CA ALA A 1041 3.41 -15.88 38.97
C ALA A 1041 2.18 -16.68 39.41
N GLY A 1042 1.39 -16.12 40.32
CA GLY A 1042 0.05 -16.64 40.58
C GLY A 1042 -0.72 -16.71 39.26
N ASN A 1043 -1.03 -17.93 38.81
CA ASN A 1043 -2.05 -18.27 37.81
C ASN A 1043 -2.13 -17.44 36.51
N LYS A 1044 -1.02 -17.00 35.90
CA LYS A 1044 -1.02 -16.63 34.47
C LYS A 1044 0.27 -17.05 33.77
N GLN A 1045 0.16 -18.02 32.87
CA GLN A 1045 1.16 -18.37 31.86
C GLN A 1045 1.56 -17.10 31.09
N TYR A 1046 2.81 -16.69 31.20
CA TYR A 1046 3.41 -15.71 30.31
C TYR A 1046 4.35 -16.46 29.36
N GLY A 1047 3.75 -17.14 28.38
CA GLY A 1047 4.44 -17.88 27.33
C GLY A 1047 3.43 -18.37 26.30
N TRP A 1048 3.76 -18.29 25.01
CA TRP A 1048 2.89 -18.55 23.85
C TRP A 1048 2.49 -20.03 23.64
N GLY A 1049 2.72 -20.91 24.61
CA GLY A 1049 2.69 -22.36 24.45
C GLY A 1049 1.37 -22.99 24.02
N GLU A 1050 0.22 -22.29 24.06
CA GLU A 1050 -1.08 -22.89 23.71
C GLU A 1050 -2.03 -21.98 22.89
N VAL A 1051 -1.54 -20.95 22.19
CA VAL A 1051 -2.45 -20.09 21.36
C VAL A 1051 -2.73 -20.68 19.96
N HIS A 1052 -2.20 -21.86 19.66
CA HIS A 1052 -2.42 -22.58 18.38
C HIS A 1052 -3.12 -23.94 18.53
N LYS A 1053 -3.83 -24.18 19.65
CA LYS A 1053 -4.89 -25.20 19.68
C LYS A 1053 -6.23 -24.58 19.30
#